data_AF-A0AAD6Z0C2-F1
#
_entry.id   AF-A0AAD6Z0C2-F1
#
_cell.length_a   1.000
_cell.length_b   1.000
_cell.length_c   1.000
_cell.angle_alpha   90.00
_cell.angle_beta   90.00
_cell.angle_gamma   90.00
#
_symmetry.space_group_name_H-M   'P 1'
#
loop_
_entity.id
_entity.type
_entity.pdbx_description
1 polymer ?
#
loop_
_entity_poly.entity_id
_entity_poly.type
_entity_poly.pdbx_seq_one_letter_code
_entity_poly.pdbx_strand_id
1 'polypeptide(L)'
;MPLWIPFYSRKRQRSQSPEHEERPRKRHARNTGNNTLTEITPQTTITSLPTEILTEIFELAVPPDHFLRARAMSTATGIYRPKPHSAWRESMAIKLAIPSVCRSWCSIGRRLLYRDITILDLTALHTLWAAFSSNRLLAGHVSSLKFMVYLNGKRPRRDKSSIRTIGQLIQCCPRLQRLDLFPYGGSYPPSPSSSDALAFPTLPRNVTSLSLGSHVRIWDFGTVILRHSAPHLKELRISFAALAGTEFVALPLSLPNLHTLEITCNGVSVAPTPTEQPRARWDMPQLRRVTFRQRDSLAGYPLDLYTEYAYVLALYGARLEYLHLPDCGFDVGAHHVEPEWEYGALLAMCPALEHVVFPAMALAEICGEKMSFPSVKWIDMWCHGACPIGERTVNRVDLMELEEDEPQPMLGPALRRFLGHGLSACSRALQSSVDVDPDAKLDGITDRDEGEVVDFDTVISSYPTSSQKCWFQWEKGFGHLNPYGSAVAVGVCIIPLLFIRIFAPERYMAGNVLCCVGYSWIDGHAVQFTSPGSVVSFILMMLPSKSGRKAVRQRNAVSIAVLGEVYPSPISIWISKQDTDSARLTQWTAHFRARLMALADEIGAIRVLTELAKWEGSIRGKWPAAEYARLLDVQVDMIGSLAQLAAALSHLENDWRVNFVHSSKVLNSNFISDAMAAFSLILQSLRTGERLNLHDRLFYHAHSRTLVAASEKKTHLEEIKSPSYIYYASAMIAVYQLLASLDELHAITKELCGEVPLEGFASWREEYDVNHSV
;
A
#
# COMPACT_ATOMS: atom_id res chain seq x y z
N MET A 1 -15.26 -3.33 -6.52
CA MET A 1 -15.71 -2.62 -7.73
C MET A 1 -15.49 -3.55 -8.91
N PRO A 2 -16.54 -4.16 -9.48
CA PRO A 2 -16.42 -4.71 -10.81
C PRO A 2 -16.44 -3.52 -11.79
N LEU A 3 -15.36 -3.38 -12.55
CA LEU A 3 -15.25 -2.42 -13.64
C LEU A 3 -16.29 -2.76 -14.69
N TRP A 4 -17.37 -1.99 -14.88
CA TRP A 4 -18.03 -1.81 -16.18
C TRP A 4 -18.99 -0.61 -16.18
N ILE A 5 -18.92 0.18 -17.26
CA ILE A 5 -19.92 1.17 -17.72
C ILE A 5 -20.70 0.49 -18.85
N PRO A 6 -22.01 0.23 -18.74
CA PRO A 6 -22.75 -0.45 -19.78
C PRO A 6 -22.92 0.46 -21.01
N PHE A 7 -22.22 0.14 -22.10
CA PHE A 7 -22.50 0.75 -23.41
C PHE A 7 -23.66 0.02 -24.07
N TYR A 8 -24.89 0.35 -23.66
CA TYR A 8 -26.07 0.10 -24.49
C TYR A 8 -26.09 1.14 -25.62
N SER A 9 -25.75 0.71 -26.83
CA SER A 9 -26.15 1.42 -28.05
C SER A 9 -27.68 1.31 -28.16
N ARG A 10 -28.42 2.22 -27.51
CA ARG A 10 -29.85 2.42 -27.75
C ARG A 10 -30.02 2.93 -29.19
N LYS A 11 -30.18 2.02 -30.16
CA LYS A 11 -30.82 2.35 -31.44
C LYS A 11 -32.24 2.80 -31.11
N ARG A 12 -32.47 4.11 -31.03
CA ARG A 12 -33.82 4.69 -31.07
C ARG A 12 -34.40 4.38 -32.45
N GLN A 13 -35.17 3.30 -32.57
CA GLN A 13 -36.20 3.23 -33.61
C GLN A 13 -37.24 4.29 -33.28
N ARG A 14 -37.24 5.39 -34.03
CA ARG A 14 -38.38 6.30 -34.09
C ARG A 14 -39.46 5.60 -34.90
N SER A 15 -40.46 5.06 -34.21
CA SER A 15 -41.76 4.76 -34.80
C SER A 15 -42.42 6.07 -35.23
N GLN A 16 -42.78 6.15 -36.51
CA GLN A 16 -43.68 7.17 -37.04
C GLN A 16 -45.09 6.94 -36.50
N SER A 17 -45.73 8.01 -36.02
CA SER A 17 -47.20 8.14 -35.99
C SER A 17 -47.54 9.64 -36.01
N PRO A 18 -48.64 10.06 -36.67
CA PRO A 18 -48.80 11.41 -37.20
C PRO A 18 -49.77 12.29 -36.38
N GLU A 19 -49.78 13.59 -36.74
CA GLU A 19 -50.80 14.61 -36.43
C GLU A 19 -50.91 15.01 -34.93
N HIS A 20 -51.16 16.25 -34.51
CA HIS A 20 -51.64 17.47 -35.14
C HIS A 20 -51.21 18.65 -34.22
N GLU A 21 -51.40 19.88 -34.70
CA GLU A 21 -51.59 21.12 -33.91
C GLU A 21 -50.48 22.19 -34.07
N GLU A 22 -50.70 23.02 -35.08
CA GLU A 22 -50.03 24.30 -35.33
C GLU A 22 -50.36 25.34 -34.25
N ARG A 23 -49.33 26.02 -33.73
CA ARG A 23 -49.46 27.36 -33.14
C ARG A 23 -48.38 28.29 -33.71
N PRO A 24 -48.73 29.48 -34.23
CA PRO A 24 -47.75 30.35 -34.86
C PRO A 24 -47.02 31.20 -33.81
N ARG A 25 -45.69 31.05 -33.73
CA ARG A 25 -44.82 31.99 -32.98
C ARG A 25 -44.31 33.08 -33.92
N LYS A 26 -44.77 34.31 -33.64
CA LYS A 26 -44.34 35.57 -34.26
C LYS A 26 -42.82 35.74 -34.14
N ARG A 27 -42.16 35.97 -35.28
CA ARG A 27 -40.77 36.44 -35.37
C ARG A 27 -40.73 37.94 -35.05
N HIS A 28 -39.97 38.32 -34.02
CA HIS A 28 -39.42 39.67 -33.90
C HIS A 28 -37.96 39.62 -34.34
N ALA A 29 -37.70 40.21 -35.50
CA ALA A 29 -36.38 40.58 -35.94
C ALA A 29 -35.93 41.77 -35.09
N ARG A 30 -34.87 41.61 -34.31
CA ARG A 30 -34.14 42.73 -33.73
C ARG A 30 -32.76 42.75 -34.34
N ASN A 31 -32.59 43.74 -35.21
CA ASN A 31 -31.38 44.11 -35.91
C ASN A 31 -30.54 44.97 -34.95
N THR A 32 -29.36 44.49 -34.57
CA THR A 32 -28.27 45.23 -33.92
C THR A 32 -27.01 44.56 -34.44
N GLY A 33 -26.17 45.20 -35.25
CA GLY A 33 -25.56 46.50 -34.99
C GLY A 33 -24.07 46.22 -34.76
N ASN A 34 -23.27 46.54 -35.78
CA ASN A 34 -21.83 46.33 -35.91
C ASN A 34 -21.04 46.54 -34.61
N ASN A 35 -20.18 45.57 -34.28
CA ASN A 35 -18.92 45.82 -33.58
C ASN A 35 -17.87 44.83 -34.08
N THR A 36 -16.97 45.36 -34.90
CA THR A 36 -15.69 44.77 -35.31
C THR A 36 -14.81 44.55 -34.08
N LEU A 37 -14.86 43.33 -33.53
CA LEU A 37 -13.88 42.81 -32.60
C LEU A 37 -12.95 41.88 -33.38
N THR A 38 -11.68 42.24 -33.37
CA THR A 38 -10.50 41.51 -33.82
C THR A 38 -10.67 39.99 -33.77
N GLU A 39 -10.50 39.39 -34.95
CA GLU A 39 -10.41 37.97 -35.23
C GLU A 39 -9.45 37.27 -34.24
N ILE A 40 -10.04 36.67 -33.19
CA ILE A 40 -9.31 35.74 -32.32
C ILE A 40 -9.02 34.53 -33.20
N THR A 41 -7.75 34.34 -33.56
CA THR A 41 -7.24 33.15 -34.25
C THR A 41 -7.90 31.90 -33.65
N PRO A 42 -8.47 31.01 -34.47
CA PRO A 42 -9.15 29.82 -33.97
C PRO A 42 -8.13 29.04 -33.13
N GLN A 43 -8.37 28.97 -31.83
CA GLN A 43 -7.61 28.10 -30.95
C GLN A 43 -7.64 26.72 -31.58
N THR A 44 -6.48 26.24 -32.04
CA THR A 44 -6.32 24.90 -32.59
C THR A 44 -6.74 23.94 -31.50
N THR A 45 -7.98 23.45 -31.61
CA THR A 45 -8.56 22.56 -30.63
C THR A 45 -7.73 21.28 -30.64
N ILE A 46 -7.39 20.77 -29.45
CA ILE A 46 -6.57 19.56 -29.25
C ILE A 46 -7.13 18.36 -30.07
N THR A 47 -8.41 18.39 -30.42
CA THR A 47 -9.07 17.43 -31.31
C THR A 47 -8.54 17.40 -32.75
N SER A 48 -7.75 18.39 -33.16
CA SER A 48 -7.13 18.47 -34.51
C SER A 48 -5.75 17.79 -34.60
N LEU A 49 -5.19 17.32 -33.48
CA LEU A 49 -3.90 16.62 -33.49
C LEU A 49 -4.02 15.28 -34.24
N PRO A 50 -3.01 14.90 -35.05
CA PRO A 50 -2.92 13.57 -35.64
C PRO A 50 -3.01 12.47 -34.59
N THR A 51 -3.59 11.33 -34.97
CA THR A 51 -3.82 10.19 -34.07
C THR A 51 -2.52 9.62 -33.49
N GLU A 52 -1.42 9.76 -34.23
CA GLU A 52 -0.08 9.32 -33.87
C GLU A 52 0.43 10.14 -32.68
N ILE A 53 0.33 11.46 -32.77
CA ILE A 53 0.75 12.40 -31.72
C ILE A 53 -0.11 12.21 -30.46
N LEU A 54 -1.43 12.05 -30.62
CA LEU A 54 -2.31 11.76 -29.49
C LEU A 54 -1.98 10.42 -28.82
N THR A 55 -1.59 9.41 -29.60
CA THR A 55 -1.16 8.11 -29.07
C THR A 55 0.09 8.26 -28.23
N GLU A 56 1.10 8.99 -28.73
CA GLU A 56 2.35 9.24 -28.02
C GLU A 56 2.12 10.04 -26.72
N ILE A 57 1.30 11.09 -26.77
CA ILE A 57 0.90 11.86 -25.58
C ILE A 57 0.27 10.95 -24.53
N PHE A 58 -0.64 10.05 -24.93
CA PHE A 58 -1.29 9.16 -23.97
C PHE A 58 -0.38 8.04 -23.47
N GLU A 59 0.55 7.56 -24.28
CA GLU A 59 1.57 6.60 -23.85
C GLU A 59 2.51 7.23 -22.81
N LEU A 60 2.80 8.53 -22.91
CA LEU A 60 3.57 9.28 -21.90
C LEU A 60 2.74 9.64 -20.66
N ALA A 61 1.44 9.92 -20.82
CA ALA A 61 0.56 10.28 -19.71
C ALA A 61 0.20 9.10 -18.81
N VAL A 62 0.23 7.88 -19.34
CA VAL A 62 -0.05 6.66 -18.61
C VAL A 62 1.26 6.10 -18.06
N PRO A 63 1.43 5.98 -16.73
CA PRO A 63 2.67 5.45 -16.18
C PRO A 63 2.93 4.02 -16.68
N PRO A 64 4.19 3.65 -16.97
CA PRO A 64 4.52 2.33 -17.48
C PRO A 64 4.06 1.21 -16.55
N ASP A 65 3.54 0.11 -17.11
CA ASP A 65 2.96 -0.99 -16.33
C ASP A 65 3.92 -1.64 -15.33
N HIS A 66 5.25 -1.53 -15.54
CA HIS A 66 6.23 -2.06 -14.61
C HIS A 66 6.28 -1.28 -13.28
N PHE A 67 5.94 0.02 -13.28
CA PHE A 67 5.71 0.81 -12.06
C PHE A 67 4.38 0.46 -11.39
N LEU A 68 3.43 -0.07 -12.18
CA LEU A 68 2.07 -0.40 -11.75
C LEU A 68 1.95 -1.85 -11.32
N ARG A 69 2.97 -2.40 -10.65
CA ARG A 69 2.87 -3.73 -10.06
C ARG A 69 1.68 -3.74 -9.09
N ALA A 70 0.61 -4.42 -9.49
CA ALA A 70 -0.55 -4.78 -8.66
C ALA A 70 -0.16 -5.59 -7.40
N ARG A 71 1.13 -5.82 -7.16
CA ARG A 71 1.69 -6.65 -6.10
C ARG A 71 1.75 -5.97 -4.74
N ALA A 72 1.48 -4.66 -4.63
CA ALA A 72 1.27 -3.99 -3.33
C ALA A 72 -0.10 -4.37 -2.68
N MET A 73 -0.53 -5.62 -2.88
CA MET A 73 -1.72 -6.22 -2.28
C MET A 73 -1.25 -7.10 -1.12
N SER A 74 -1.75 -6.80 0.08
CA SER A 74 -1.39 -7.52 1.31
C SER A 74 -1.69 -9.02 1.16
N THR A 75 -0.66 -9.85 1.33
CA THR A 75 -0.79 -11.32 1.40
C THR A 75 -1.47 -11.78 2.69
N ALA A 76 -1.56 -10.93 3.71
CA ALA A 76 -1.96 -11.32 5.06
C ALA A 76 -3.44 -11.76 5.19
N THR A 77 -4.34 -11.31 4.31
CA THR A 77 -5.79 -11.57 4.48
C THR A 77 -6.40 -12.47 3.42
N GLY A 78 -5.64 -12.91 2.41
CA GLY A 78 -6.17 -13.68 1.27
C GLY A 78 -7.22 -12.95 0.41
N ILE A 79 -7.58 -11.70 0.75
CA ILE A 79 -8.52 -10.86 0.03
C ILE A 79 -7.73 -9.76 -0.68
N TYR A 80 -7.43 -10.01 -1.95
CA TYR A 80 -6.62 -9.13 -2.80
C TYR A 80 -7.47 -7.96 -3.31
N ARG A 81 -7.51 -6.85 -2.57
CA ARG A 81 -8.03 -5.57 -3.08
C ARG A 81 -6.88 -4.57 -3.25
N PRO A 82 -6.77 -3.88 -4.40
CA PRO A 82 -5.78 -2.82 -4.55
C PRO A 82 -6.00 -1.76 -3.47
N LYS A 83 -4.92 -1.28 -2.84
CA LYS A 83 -5.01 -0.14 -1.90
C LYS A 83 -5.71 1.05 -2.61
N PRO A 84 -6.52 1.84 -1.89
CA PRO A 84 -7.30 2.94 -2.47
C PRO A 84 -6.49 3.99 -3.26
N HIS A 85 -5.17 4.06 -3.04
CA HIS A 85 -4.23 4.99 -3.69
C HIS A 85 -3.02 4.26 -4.27
N SER A 86 -3.24 3.04 -4.77
CA SER A 86 -2.17 2.37 -5.52
C SER A 86 -1.96 3.10 -6.84
N ALA A 87 -0.70 3.31 -7.23
CA ALA A 87 -0.35 3.88 -8.54
C ALA A 87 -1.08 3.16 -9.69
N TRP A 88 -1.28 1.84 -9.55
CA TRP A 88 -2.10 1.04 -10.47
C TRP A 88 -3.53 1.56 -10.62
N ARG A 89 -4.21 1.90 -9.52
CA ARG A 89 -5.59 2.41 -9.55
C ARG A 89 -5.67 3.81 -10.16
N GLU A 90 -4.71 4.67 -9.86
CA GLU A 90 -4.63 6.01 -10.47
C GLU A 90 -4.38 5.92 -11.98
N SER A 91 -3.44 5.07 -12.41
CA SER A 91 -3.20 4.79 -13.82
C SER A 91 -4.45 4.24 -14.52
N MET A 92 -5.14 3.29 -13.89
CA MET A 92 -6.37 2.74 -14.45
C MET A 92 -7.48 3.80 -14.55
N ALA A 93 -7.57 4.73 -13.60
CA ALA A 93 -8.48 5.86 -13.68
C ALA A 93 -8.17 6.77 -14.88
N ILE A 94 -6.89 7.05 -15.13
CA ILE A 94 -6.44 7.80 -16.32
C ILE A 94 -6.80 7.03 -17.60
N LYS A 95 -6.45 5.74 -17.69
CA LYS A 95 -6.78 4.87 -18.85
C LYS A 95 -8.29 4.84 -19.14
N LEU A 96 -9.14 4.89 -18.11
CA LEU A 96 -10.60 4.93 -18.25
C LEU A 96 -11.15 6.32 -18.59
N ALA A 97 -10.48 7.39 -18.15
CA ALA A 97 -10.87 8.75 -18.46
C ALA A 97 -10.63 9.09 -19.94
N ILE A 98 -9.53 8.63 -20.54
CA ILE A 98 -9.17 8.96 -21.94
C ILE A 98 -10.30 8.63 -22.94
N PRO A 99 -10.88 7.41 -22.95
CA PRO A 99 -11.98 7.10 -23.87
C PRO A 99 -13.26 7.91 -23.65
N SER A 100 -13.43 8.55 -22.49
CA SER A 100 -14.64 9.28 -22.11
C SER A 100 -14.64 10.75 -22.56
N VAL A 101 -13.49 11.29 -22.99
CA VAL A 101 -13.36 12.70 -23.36
C VAL A 101 -14.11 13.04 -24.65
N CYS A 102 -13.80 12.35 -25.75
CA CYS A 102 -14.45 12.57 -27.04
C CYS A 102 -14.38 11.32 -27.94
N ARG A 103 -15.09 11.34 -29.09
CA ARG A 103 -15.12 10.20 -30.03
C ARG A 103 -13.75 9.87 -30.64
N SER A 104 -12.94 10.88 -30.95
CA SER A 104 -11.59 10.67 -31.51
C SER A 104 -10.71 9.93 -30.49
N TRP A 105 -10.66 10.44 -29.26
CA TRP A 105 -9.90 9.84 -28.15
C TRP A 105 -10.44 8.46 -27.76
N CYS A 106 -11.73 8.20 -27.96
CA CYS A 106 -12.35 6.90 -27.68
C CYS A 106 -11.70 5.75 -28.44
N SER A 107 -11.20 5.98 -29.66
CA SER A 107 -10.53 4.96 -30.47
C SER A 107 -9.14 4.62 -29.93
N ILE A 108 -8.33 5.65 -29.67
CA ILE A 108 -6.96 5.53 -29.14
C ILE A 108 -6.98 5.01 -27.69
N GLY A 109 -7.84 5.60 -26.86
CA GLY A 109 -8.02 5.20 -25.47
C GLY A 109 -8.48 3.74 -25.34
N ARG A 110 -9.33 3.24 -26.24
CA ARG A 110 -9.68 1.81 -26.27
C ARG A 110 -8.48 0.92 -26.57
N ARG A 111 -7.64 1.30 -27.53
CA ARG A 111 -6.41 0.55 -27.83
C ARG A 111 -5.50 0.50 -26.60
N LEU A 112 -5.32 1.62 -25.89
CA LEU A 112 -4.51 1.69 -24.67
C LEU A 112 -5.11 0.91 -23.51
N LEU A 113 -6.43 0.96 -23.32
CA LEU A 113 -7.14 0.25 -22.26
C LEU A 113 -7.02 -1.27 -22.38
N TYR A 114 -7.09 -1.80 -23.62
CA TYR A 114 -7.01 -3.25 -23.89
C TYR A 114 -5.59 -3.74 -24.20
N ARG A 115 -4.59 -2.85 -24.33
CA ARG A 115 -3.20 -3.21 -24.61
C ARG A 115 -2.62 -4.14 -23.55
N ASP A 116 -2.86 -3.82 -22.28
CA ASP A 116 -2.30 -4.50 -21.12
C ASP A 116 -3.39 -4.81 -20.11
N ILE A 117 -3.72 -6.10 -20.00
CA ILE A 117 -4.86 -6.55 -19.19
C ILE A 117 -4.36 -7.40 -18.02
N THR A 118 -4.75 -7.01 -16.81
CA THR A 118 -4.55 -7.81 -15.60
C THR A 118 -5.88 -8.33 -15.08
N ILE A 119 -5.99 -9.64 -14.93
CA ILE A 119 -7.17 -10.35 -14.45
C ILE A 119 -6.92 -10.81 -13.02
N LEU A 120 -7.69 -10.27 -12.07
CA LEU A 120 -7.52 -10.51 -10.63
C LEU A 120 -8.48 -11.59 -10.08
N ASP A 121 -9.59 -11.85 -10.77
CA ASP A 121 -10.60 -12.81 -10.31
C ASP A 121 -11.23 -13.58 -11.49
N LEU A 122 -11.93 -14.68 -11.15
CA LEU A 122 -12.58 -15.57 -12.13
C LEU A 122 -13.77 -14.91 -12.84
N THR A 123 -14.46 -13.97 -12.19
CA THR A 123 -15.58 -13.27 -12.80
C THR A 123 -15.08 -12.37 -13.93
N ALA A 124 -14.03 -11.59 -13.67
CA ALA A 124 -13.36 -10.76 -14.66
C ALA A 124 -12.83 -11.59 -15.85
N LEU A 125 -12.30 -12.78 -15.60
CA LEU A 125 -11.88 -13.72 -16.65
C LEU A 125 -13.04 -14.06 -17.59
N HIS A 126 -14.17 -14.51 -17.05
CA HIS A 126 -15.33 -14.91 -17.85
C HIS A 126 -16.00 -13.72 -18.54
N THR A 127 -16.07 -12.56 -17.88
CA THR A 127 -16.59 -11.32 -18.48
C THR A 127 -15.73 -10.86 -19.65
N LEU A 128 -14.40 -10.91 -19.50
CA LEU A 128 -13.48 -10.55 -20.57
C LEU A 128 -13.58 -11.52 -21.75
N TRP A 129 -13.68 -12.82 -21.46
CA TRP A 129 -13.91 -13.84 -22.48
C TRP A 129 -15.21 -13.60 -23.27
N ALA A 130 -16.30 -13.29 -22.56
CA ALA A 130 -17.57 -12.96 -23.20
C ALA A 130 -17.43 -11.70 -24.10
N ALA A 131 -16.74 -10.67 -23.62
CA ALA A 131 -16.48 -9.45 -24.40
C ALA A 131 -15.67 -9.72 -25.67
N PHE A 132 -14.63 -10.55 -25.59
CA PHE A 132 -13.82 -10.93 -26.77
C PHE A 132 -14.58 -11.84 -27.74
N SER A 133 -15.43 -12.70 -27.21
CA SER A 133 -16.32 -13.55 -28.01
C SER A 133 -17.33 -12.71 -28.80
N SER A 134 -17.87 -11.65 -28.19
CA SER A 134 -18.78 -10.72 -28.86
C SER A 134 -18.08 -9.74 -29.80
N ASN A 135 -16.84 -9.33 -29.49
CA ASN A 135 -16.09 -8.38 -30.30
C ASN A 135 -14.61 -8.75 -30.40
N ARG A 136 -14.28 -9.50 -31.46
CA ARG A 136 -12.90 -9.95 -31.75
C ARG A 136 -11.91 -8.82 -32.00
N LEU A 137 -12.36 -7.63 -32.39
CA LEU A 137 -11.46 -6.48 -32.61
C LEU A 137 -10.78 -6.05 -31.31
N LEU A 138 -11.46 -6.19 -30.16
CA LEU A 138 -10.88 -5.89 -28.85
C LEU A 138 -9.68 -6.79 -28.53
N ALA A 139 -9.79 -8.09 -28.86
CA ALA A 139 -8.72 -9.05 -28.66
C ALA A 139 -7.49 -8.76 -29.54
N GLY A 140 -7.70 -8.11 -30.70
CA GLY A 140 -6.62 -7.64 -31.58
C GLY A 140 -5.79 -6.49 -31.01
N HIS A 141 -6.22 -5.84 -29.93
CA HIS A 141 -5.45 -4.79 -29.24
C HIS A 141 -4.57 -5.32 -28.11
N VAL A 142 -4.78 -6.56 -27.66
CA VAL A 142 -4.11 -7.12 -26.49
C VAL A 142 -2.68 -7.50 -26.83
N SER A 143 -1.72 -6.88 -26.13
CA SER A 143 -0.29 -7.16 -26.22
C SER A 143 0.29 -7.83 -24.98
N SER A 144 -0.33 -7.60 -23.81
CA SER A 144 0.07 -8.18 -22.54
C SER A 144 -1.14 -8.74 -21.79
N LEU A 145 -1.06 -10.00 -21.38
CA LEU A 145 -2.06 -10.64 -20.51
C LEU A 145 -1.42 -11.11 -19.22
N LYS A 146 -2.01 -10.70 -18.10
CA LYS A 146 -1.58 -11.09 -16.77
C LYS A 146 -2.72 -11.71 -15.99
N PHE A 147 -2.55 -12.97 -15.60
CA PHE A 147 -3.48 -13.72 -14.79
C PHE A 147 -2.96 -13.78 -13.36
N MET A 148 -3.64 -13.09 -12.44
CA MET A 148 -3.42 -13.14 -10.99
C MET A 148 -4.65 -13.72 -10.28
N VAL A 149 -5.22 -14.76 -10.89
CA VAL A 149 -6.49 -15.35 -10.44
C VAL A 149 -6.20 -16.45 -9.42
N TYR A 150 -6.97 -16.48 -8.34
CA TYR A 150 -6.93 -17.59 -7.37
C TYR A 150 -7.67 -18.81 -7.95
N LEU A 151 -6.94 -19.92 -8.13
CA LEU A 151 -7.52 -21.21 -8.52
C LEU A 151 -7.62 -22.09 -7.28
N ASN A 152 -8.84 -22.47 -6.92
CA ASN A 152 -9.07 -23.25 -5.72
C ASN A 152 -8.91 -24.74 -6.04
N GLY A 153 -7.68 -25.26 -5.88
CA GLY A 153 -7.35 -26.66 -6.16
C GLY A 153 -8.24 -27.71 -5.45
N LYS A 154 -9.01 -27.31 -4.42
CA LYS A 154 -10.04 -28.17 -3.80
C LYS A 154 -11.27 -28.40 -4.68
N ARG A 155 -11.45 -27.68 -5.81
CA ARG A 155 -12.61 -27.74 -6.70
C ARG A 155 -12.21 -27.94 -8.16
N PRO A 156 -11.65 -29.11 -8.52
CA PRO A 156 -11.01 -29.36 -9.82
C PRO A 156 -11.92 -29.11 -11.03
N ARG A 157 -13.23 -29.35 -10.91
CA ARG A 157 -14.19 -29.11 -12.02
C ARG A 157 -14.29 -27.64 -12.44
N ARG A 158 -14.32 -26.70 -11.48
CA ARG A 158 -14.38 -25.25 -11.79
C ARG A 158 -13.04 -24.73 -12.30
N ASP A 159 -11.94 -25.31 -11.82
CA ASP A 159 -10.62 -24.95 -12.29
C ASP A 159 -10.40 -25.41 -13.74
N LYS A 160 -10.88 -26.61 -14.12
CA LYS A 160 -10.83 -27.12 -15.51
C LYS A 160 -11.51 -26.16 -16.50
N SER A 161 -12.70 -25.63 -16.20
CA SER A 161 -13.38 -24.68 -17.08
C SER A 161 -12.66 -23.33 -17.16
N SER A 162 -12.05 -22.89 -16.06
CA SER A 162 -11.31 -21.64 -15.98
C SER A 162 -10.03 -21.72 -16.81
N ILE A 163 -9.27 -22.82 -16.68
CA ILE A 163 -8.07 -23.08 -17.48
C ILE A 163 -8.40 -23.14 -18.98
N ARG A 164 -9.50 -23.80 -19.36
CA ARG A 164 -9.98 -23.79 -20.75
C ARG A 164 -10.27 -22.37 -21.24
N THR A 165 -10.92 -21.55 -20.40
CA THR A 165 -11.23 -20.15 -20.73
C THR A 165 -9.96 -19.32 -20.90
N ILE A 166 -8.95 -19.50 -20.04
CA ILE A 166 -7.63 -18.85 -20.17
C ILE A 166 -7.00 -19.22 -21.52
N GLY A 167 -6.98 -20.52 -21.85
CA GLY A 167 -6.43 -20.99 -23.12
C GLY A 167 -7.13 -20.38 -24.34
N GLN A 168 -8.47 -20.37 -24.33
CA GLN A 168 -9.26 -19.74 -25.40
C GLN A 168 -8.98 -18.24 -25.52
N LEU A 169 -8.85 -17.54 -24.39
CA LEU A 169 -8.55 -16.12 -24.37
C LEU A 169 -7.18 -15.81 -24.98
N ILE A 170 -6.17 -16.62 -24.65
CA ILE A 170 -4.83 -16.53 -25.24
C ILE A 170 -4.88 -16.73 -26.76
N GLN A 171 -5.62 -17.74 -27.25
CA GLN A 171 -5.76 -17.99 -28.69
C GLN A 171 -6.46 -16.84 -29.43
N CYS A 172 -7.36 -16.12 -28.78
CA CYS A 172 -8.05 -14.98 -29.37
C CYS A 172 -7.17 -13.73 -29.52
N CYS A 173 -5.96 -13.69 -28.93
CA CYS A 173 -5.10 -12.52 -28.90
C CYS A 173 -3.90 -12.68 -29.87
N PRO A 174 -4.04 -12.36 -31.17
CA PRO A 174 -2.99 -12.60 -32.17
C PRO A 174 -1.74 -11.73 -31.98
N ARG A 175 -1.85 -10.60 -31.27
CA ARG A 175 -0.75 -9.67 -30.99
C ARG A 175 -0.15 -9.84 -29.58
N LEU A 176 -0.47 -10.94 -28.90
CA LEU A 176 0.05 -11.20 -27.56
C LEU A 176 1.57 -11.36 -27.60
N GLN A 177 2.27 -10.47 -26.91
CA GLN A 177 3.73 -10.44 -26.78
C GLN A 177 4.19 -10.86 -25.38
N ARG A 178 3.42 -10.50 -24.35
CA ARG A 178 3.72 -10.81 -22.95
C ARG A 178 2.60 -11.63 -22.31
N LEU A 179 2.97 -12.71 -21.65
CA LEU A 179 2.03 -13.57 -20.94
C LEU A 179 2.55 -13.84 -19.52
N ASP A 180 1.81 -13.38 -18.53
CA ASP A 180 2.09 -13.57 -17.11
C ASP A 180 1.04 -14.50 -16.49
N LEU A 181 1.46 -15.68 -16.05
CA LEU A 181 0.61 -16.69 -15.44
C LEU A 181 1.00 -16.86 -13.96
N PHE A 182 0.31 -16.14 -13.08
CA PHE A 182 0.45 -16.26 -11.63
C PHE A 182 -0.85 -16.81 -11.02
N PRO A 183 -1.30 -18.02 -11.37
CA PRO A 183 -2.38 -18.64 -10.65
C PRO A 183 -1.97 -18.74 -9.17
N TYR A 184 -2.85 -18.32 -8.28
CA TYR A 184 -2.62 -18.48 -6.85
C TYR A 184 -3.40 -19.72 -6.43
N GLY A 185 -2.70 -20.82 -6.14
CA GLY A 185 -3.30 -22.08 -5.74
C GLY A 185 -2.93 -22.40 -4.30
N GLY A 186 -3.90 -22.81 -3.49
CA GLY A 186 -3.61 -23.37 -2.17
C GLY A 186 -2.59 -24.51 -2.28
N SER A 187 -1.73 -24.62 -1.28
CA SER A 187 -0.51 -25.45 -1.17
C SER A 187 -0.68 -26.97 -1.29
N TYR A 188 -1.83 -27.46 -1.75
CA TYR A 188 -2.07 -28.90 -1.89
C TYR A 188 -1.91 -29.32 -3.35
N PRO A 189 -0.86 -30.08 -3.70
CA PRO A 189 -0.80 -30.76 -4.98
C PRO A 189 -1.94 -31.80 -5.02
N PRO A 190 -2.90 -31.69 -5.95
CA PRO A 190 -3.77 -32.83 -6.26
C PRO A 190 -2.89 -34.00 -6.70
N SER A 191 -3.17 -35.19 -6.16
CA SER A 191 -2.49 -36.45 -6.50
C SER A 191 -2.23 -36.58 -8.01
N PRO A 192 -1.03 -37.01 -8.45
CA PRO A 192 -0.63 -37.16 -9.85
C PRO A 192 -1.44 -38.19 -10.66
N SER A 193 -2.41 -38.88 -10.05
CA SER A 193 -3.13 -40.01 -10.66
C SER A 193 -4.22 -39.65 -11.67
N SER A 194 -4.38 -38.39 -12.08
CA SER A 194 -5.35 -38.02 -13.13
C SER A 194 -4.63 -37.63 -14.42
N SER A 195 -4.46 -38.60 -15.32
CA SER A 195 -3.87 -38.50 -16.66
C SER A 195 -4.64 -37.60 -17.66
N ASP A 196 -5.66 -36.87 -17.20
CA ASP A 196 -6.32 -35.82 -17.97
C ASP A 196 -5.43 -34.56 -17.96
N ALA A 197 -4.24 -34.64 -18.55
CA ALA A 197 -3.43 -33.46 -18.83
C ALA A 197 -4.28 -32.52 -19.68
N LEU A 198 -4.71 -31.40 -19.09
CA LEU A 198 -5.46 -30.38 -19.80
C LEU A 198 -4.57 -29.89 -20.94
N ALA A 199 -4.89 -30.29 -22.18
CA ALA A 199 -4.21 -29.82 -23.37
C ALA A 199 -4.34 -28.30 -23.43
N PHE A 200 -3.29 -27.59 -23.03
CA PHE A 200 -3.26 -26.17 -23.14
C PHE A 200 -3.02 -25.80 -24.60
N PRO A 201 -3.74 -24.80 -25.14
CA PRO A 201 -3.52 -24.42 -26.51
C PRO A 201 -2.09 -23.91 -26.72
N THR A 202 -1.57 -24.18 -27.92
CA THR A 202 -0.29 -23.64 -28.39
C THR A 202 -0.27 -22.13 -28.21
N LEU A 203 0.76 -21.60 -27.54
CA LEU A 203 0.92 -20.16 -27.40
C LEU A 203 1.10 -19.50 -28.78
N PRO A 204 0.61 -18.27 -28.97
CA PRO A 204 0.92 -17.49 -30.17
C PRO A 204 2.45 -17.36 -30.34
N ARG A 205 2.94 -17.50 -31.58
CA ARG A 205 4.39 -17.38 -31.90
C ARG A 205 4.98 -16.01 -31.54
N ASN A 206 4.13 -15.00 -31.36
CA ASN A 206 4.53 -13.63 -31.02
C ASN A 206 4.86 -13.43 -29.54
N VAL A 207 4.63 -14.43 -28.68
CA VAL A 207 4.95 -14.35 -27.25
C VAL A 207 6.46 -14.36 -27.07
N THR A 208 7.00 -13.22 -26.64
CA THR A 208 8.44 -13.00 -26.41
C THR A 208 8.78 -12.91 -24.93
N SER A 209 7.80 -12.66 -24.06
CA SER A 209 7.95 -12.54 -22.62
C SER A 209 6.96 -13.47 -21.91
N LEU A 210 7.46 -14.44 -21.17
CA LEU A 210 6.65 -15.43 -20.45
C LEU A 210 7.01 -15.43 -18.96
N SER A 211 6.02 -15.24 -18.11
CA SER A 211 6.16 -15.38 -16.66
C SER A 211 5.28 -16.49 -16.12
N LEU A 212 5.87 -17.41 -15.36
CA LEU A 212 5.22 -18.54 -14.70
C LEU A 212 5.37 -18.39 -13.18
N GLY A 213 4.27 -18.29 -12.45
CA GLY A 213 4.25 -18.25 -10.99
C GLY A 213 4.41 -19.64 -10.35
N SER A 214 4.73 -19.67 -9.05
CA SER A 214 5.05 -20.90 -8.29
C SER A 214 3.98 -21.97 -8.24
N HIS A 215 2.72 -21.62 -8.50
CA HIS A 215 1.63 -22.59 -8.48
C HIS A 215 1.27 -23.10 -9.88
N VAL A 216 1.92 -22.61 -10.94
CA VAL A 216 1.83 -23.24 -12.25
C VAL A 216 2.60 -24.55 -12.15
N ARG A 217 1.89 -25.68 -12.15
CA ARG A 217 2.55 -26.99 -12.23
C ARG A 217 3.28 -27.07 -13.56
N ILE A 218 4.60 -26.95 -13.51
CA ILE A 218 5.44 -26.88 -14.70
C ILE A 218 5.38 -28.19 -15.49
N TRP A 219 5.18 -29.33 -14.81
CA TRP A 219 5.09 -30.68 -15.37
C TRP A 219 4.10 -30.83 -16.53
N ASP A 220 2.82 -30.58 -16.29
CA ASP A 220 1.79 -30.83 -17.30
C ASP A 220 1.62 -29.66 -18.28
N PHE A 221 1.91 -28.44 -17.79
CA PHE A 221 1.54 -27.22 -18.47
C PHE A 221 2.75 -26.43 -18.97
N GLY A 222 3.72 -26.22 -18.08
CA GLY A 222 4.89 -25.39 -18.38
C GLY A 222 5.79 -26.02 -19.43
N THR A 223 5.99 -27.33 -19.41
CA THR A 223 6.84 -28.04 -20.37
C THR A 223 6.37 -27.90 -21.81
N VAL A 224 5.08 -28.12 -22.07
CA VAL A 224 4.47 -28.02 -23.40
C VAL A 224 4.54 -26.57 -23.91
N ILE A 225 4.22 -25.62 -23.05
CA ILE A 225 4.26 -24.19 -23.38
C ILE A 225 5.68 -23.72 -23.67
N LEU A 226 6.64 -24.11 -22.83
CA LEU A 226 8.04 -23.76 -22.99
C LEU A 226 8.58 -24.36 -24.28
N ARG A 227 8.36 -25.66 -24.56
CA ARG A 227 8.83 -26.28 -25.81
C ARG A 227 8.30 -25.59 -27.07
N HIS A 228 7.04 -25.15 -27.07
CA HIS A 228 6.46 -24.47 -28.23
C HIS A 228 6.97 -23.03 -28.39
N SER A 229 7.20 -22.33 -27.28
CA SER A 229 7.50 -20.89 -27.28
C SER A 229 9.00 -20.59 -27.21
N ALA A 230 9.80 -21.58 -26.83
CA ALA A 230 11.23 -21.47 -26.59
C ALA A 230 12.03 -20.79 -27.72
N PRO A 231 11.77 -21.07 -29.02
CA PRO A 231 12.52 -20.44 -30.10
C PRO A 231 12.31 -18.92 -30.20
N HIS A 232 11.21 -18.37 -29.67
CA HIS A 232 10.85 -16.96 -29.81
C HIS A 232 10.99 -16.16 -28.51
N LEU A 233 11.28 -16.85 -27.41
CA LEU A 233 11.28 -16.25 -26.09
C LEU A 233 12.54 -15.42 -25.86
N LYS A 234 12.35 -14.14 -25.51
CA LYS A 234 13.41 -13.20 -25.13
C LYS A 234 13.52 -13.00 -23.63
N GLU A 235 12.40 -13.15 -22.92
CA GLU A 235 12.30 -12.99 -21.48
C GLU A 235 11.52 -14.16 -20.86
N LEU A 236 12.11 -14.79 -19.85
CA LEU A 236 11.53 -15.91 -19.12
C LEU A 236 11.61 -15.60 -17.64
N ARG A 237 10.46 -15.61 -16.97
CA ARG A 237 10.37 -15.50 -15.52
C ARG A 237 9.71 -16.75 -14.98
N ILE A 238 10.36 -17.46 -14.08
CA ILE A 238 9.84 -18.69 -13.48
C ILE A 238 9.93 -18.56 -11.98
N SER A 239 8.85 -18.92 -11.30
CA SER A 239 8.83 -19.08 -9.86
C SER A 239 8.63 -20.54 -9.52
N PHE A 240 9.44 -21.07 -8.62
CA PHE A 240 9.39 -22.45 -8.13
C PHE A 240 8.72 -22.51 -6.77
N ALA A 241 7.90 -23.52 -6.54
CA ALA A 241 7.54 -23.95 -5.20
C ALA A 241 8.51 -25.07 -4.78
N ALA A 242 8.93 -25.04 -3.52
CA ALA A 242 9.99 -25.86 -2.91
C ALA A 242 10.05 -27.37 -3.24
N LEU A 243 8.93 -28.00 -3.59
CA LEU A 243 8.82 -29.46 -3.79
C LEU A 243 9.02 -29.91 -5.25
N ALA A 244 9.13 -28.99 -6.22
CA ALA A 244 9.16 -29.33 -7.65
C ALA A 244 10.52 -29.10 -8.34
N GLY A 245 11.56 -28.73 -7.58
CA GLY A 245 12.83 -28.25 -8.11
C GLY A 245 13.66 -29.31 -8.85
N THR A 246 13.79 -30.51 -8.29
CA THR A 246 14.72 -31.53 -8.80
C THR A 246 14.37 -32.02 -10.20
N GLU A 247 13.09 -32.18 -10.48
CA GLU A 247 12.68 -32.71 -11.77
C GLU A 247 12.77 -31.64 -12.89
N PHE A 248 12.47 -30.35 -12.63
CA PHE A 248 12.39 -29.34 -13.72
C PHE A 248 13.76 -29.06 -14.31
N VAL A 249 14.76 -29.17 -13.45
CA VAL A 249 16.18 -29.21 -13.78
C VAL A 249 16.55 -30.49 -14.56
N ALA A 250 15.63 -31.35 -15.00
CA ALA A 250 15.95 -32.46 -15.91
C ALA A 250 15.55 -32.19 -17.37
N LEU A 251 14.78 -31.13 -17.66
CA LEU A 251 14.25 -30.90 -19.01
C LEU A 251 15.29 -30.19 -19.91
N PRO A 252 15.72 -30.83 -21.02
CA PRO A 252 16.53 -30.14 -22.02
C PRO A 252 15.67 -29.11 -22.75
N LEU A 253 15.98 -27.83 -22.56
CA LEU A 253 15.30 -26.71 -23.19
C LEU A 253 16.32 -25.89 -23.98
N SER A 254 16.16 -25.78 -25.30
CA SER A 254 16.95 -24.85 -26.11
C SER A 254 16.18 -23.54 -26.25
N LEU A 255 16.75 -22.47 -25.71
CA LEU A 255 16.19 -21.12 -25.62
C LEU A 255 17.15 -20.14 -26.33
N PRO A 256 17.30 -20.25 -27.66
CA PRO A 256 18.38 -19.60 -28.42
C PRO A 256 18.33 -18.07 -28.39
N ASN A 257 17.13 -17.50 -28.20
CA ASN A 257 16.89 -16.05 -28.22
C ASN A 257 16.67 -15.44 -26.82
N LEU A 258 16.86 -16.21 -25.76
CA LEU A 258 16.59 -15.74 -24.40
C LEU A 258 17.67 -14.77 -23.93
N HIS A 259 17.27 -13.55 -23.60
CA HIS A 259 18.17 -12.50 -23.09
C HIS A 259 18.02 -12.27 -21.60
N THR A 260 16.80 -12.43 -21.06
CA THR A 260 16.48 -12.15 -19.65
C THR A 260 15.88 -13.38 -18.99
N LEU A 261 16.49 -13.82 -17.89
CA LEU A 261 16.03 -14.91 -17.06
C LEU A 261 15.79 -14.42 -15.62
N GLU A 262 14.57 -14.56 -15.13
CA GLU A 262 14.23 -14.32 -13.72
C GLU A 262 13.80 -15.64 -13.06
N ILE A 263 14.54 -16.09 -12.06
CA ILE A 263 14.23 -17.29 -11.27
C ILE A 263 13.82 -16.84 -9.87
N THR A 264 12.63 -17.24 -9.42
CA THR A 264 12.13 -16.97 -8.06
C THR A 264 11.90 -18.26 -7.29
N CYS A 265 12.69 -18.55 -6.27
CA CYS A 265 12.50 -19.73 -5.42
C CYS A 265 11.58 -19.40 -4.24
N ASN A 266 10.49 -20.15 -4.05
CA ASN A 266 9.57 -20.01 -2.92
C ASN A 266 9.65 -21.26 -2.01
N GLY A 267 10.07 -21.08 -0.75
CA GLY A 267 10.06 -22.10 0.32
C GLY A 267 11.31 -22.99 0.40
N VAL A 268 11.37 -23.83 1.45
CA VAL A 268 12.49 -24.72 1.83
C VAL A 268 12.58 -25.93 0.90
N SER A 269 13.53 -25.97 -0.02
CA SER A 269 13.83 -27.21 -0.74
C SER A 269 14.42 -28.24 0.23
N VAL A 270 13.91 -29.46 0.13
CA VAL A 270 14.55 -30.63 0.72
C VAL A 270 15.84 -30.82 -0.06
N ALA A 271 16.99 -30.89 0.63
CA ALA A 271 18.28 -31.07 -0.02
C ALA A 271 18.21 -32.28 -0.97
N PRO A 272 18.54 -32.11 -2.26
CA PRO A 272 18.62 -33.25 -3.16
C PRO A 272 19.67 -34.23 -2.63
N THR A 273 19.35 -35.52 -2.61
CA THR A 273 20.34 -36.55 -2.33
C THR A 273 21.48 -36.45 -3.36
N PRO A 274 22.76 -36.35 -2.93
CA PRO A 274 23.90 -35.96 -3.78
C PRO A 274 24.23 -36.91 -4.96
N THR A 275 23.52 -38.04 -5.09
CA THR A 275 23.87 -39.11 -6.03
C THR A 275 23.09 -39.09 -7.36
N GLU A 276 22.08 -38.23 -7.53
CA GLU A 276 21.25 -38.20 -8.75
C GLU A 276 21.03 -36.77 -9.26
N GLN A 277 22.08 -36.11 -9.74
CA GLN A 277 21.93 -34.80 -10.40
C GLN A 277 21.88 -34.93 -11.93
N PRO A 278 20.69 -35.09 -12.56
CA PRO A 278 20.51 -34.73 -13.95
C PRO A 278 20.66 -33.22 -14.05
N ARG A 279 21.84 -32.75 -14.44
CA ARG A 279 22.09 -31.34 -14.74
C ARG A 279 21.28 -30.96 -15.98
N ALA A 280 20.16 -30.25 -15.84
CA ALA A 280 19.47 -29.68 -17.01
C ALA A 280 20.49 -28.83 -17.73
N ARG A 281 20.70 -29.18 -18.99
CA ARG A 281 21.32 -28.30 -19.95
C ARG A 281 20.18 -27.53 -20.59
N TRP A 282 19.79 -26.42 -19.97
CA TRP A 282 19.18 -25.36 -20.76
C TRP A 282 20.28 -24.78 -21.62
N ASP A 283 20.00 -24.53 -22.89
CA ASP A 283 20.91 -23.91 -23.85
C ASP A 283 20.42 -22.48 -24.10
N MET A 284 21.13 -21.50 -23.54
CA MET A 284 20.76 -20.07 -23.55
C MET A 284 21.92 -19.20 -24.05
N PRO A 285 22.34 -19.34 -25.32
CA PRO A 285 23.57 -18.72 -25.83
C PRO A 285 23.53 -17.19 -25.83
N GLN A 286 22.34 -16.58 -25.79
CA GLN A 286 22.13 -15.13 -25.85
C GLN A 286 21.76 -14.51 -24.49
N LEU A 287 21.94 -15.25 -23.40
CA LEU A 287 21.59 -14.79 -22.06
C LEU A 287 22.51 -13.63 -21.63
N ARG A 288 21.89 -12.51 -21.26
CA ARG A 288 22.59 -11.27 -20.84
C ARG A 288 22.18 -10.78 -19.46
N ARG A 289 20.97 -11.10 -19.01
CA ARG A 289 20.41 -10.60 -17.75
C ARG A 289 19.86 -11.75 -16.93
N VAL A 290 20.37 -11.91 -15.72
CA VAL A 290 19.90 -12.94 -14.78
C VAL A 290 19.45 -12.28 -13.49
N THR A 291 18.29 -12.70 -12.99
CA THR A 291 17.76 -12.28 -11.70
C THR A 291 17.36 -13.50 -10.90
N PHE A 292 18.00 -13.67 -9.76
CA PHE A 292 17.64 -14.65 -8.75
C PHE A 292 16.85 -13.94 -7.65
N ARG A 293 15.69 -14.49 -7.29
CA ARG A 293 14.86 -14.01 -6.18
C ARG A 293 14.57 -15.17 -5.24
N GLN A 294 14.62 -14.88 -3.95
CA GLN A 294 14.15 -15.77 -2.91
C GLN A 294 12.92 -15.15 -2.27
N ARG A 295 11.85 -15.92 -2.11
CA ARG A 295 10.60 -15.47 -1.50
C ARG A 295 10.31 -16.30 -0.27
N ASP A 296 10.16 -15.61 0.86
CA ASP A 296 9.70 -16.13 2.15
C ASP A 296 10.43 -17.43 2.55
N SER A 297 11.58 -17.31 3.22
CA SER A 297 12.20 -18.42 3.94
C SER A 297 11.34 -18.75 5.16
N LEU A 298 10.27 -19.51 4.93
CA LEU A 298 9.47 -20.07 6.02
C LEU A 298 10.32 -21.17 6.67
N ALA A 299 10.98 -20.82 7.77
CA ALA A 299 11.77 -21.68 8.67
C ALA A 299 13.21 -22.01 8.24
N GLY A 300 14.16 -21.20 8.70
CA GLY A 300 15.42 -21.63 9.35
C GLY A 300 16.45 -22.47 8.59
N TYR A 301 16.21 -22.87 7.34
CA TYR A 301 17.16 -23.67 6.57
C TYR A 301 17.75 -22.83 5.43
N PRO A 302 19.06 -22.51 5.47
CA PRO A 302 19.74 -21.93 4.32
C PRO A 302 19.67 -22.95 3.19
N LEU A 303 18.94 -22.58 2.15
CA LEU A 303 18.94 -23.32 0.91
C LEU A 303 20.33 -23.21 0.29
N ASP A 304 20.96 -24.35 -0.04
CA ASP A 304 22.17 -24.42 -0.87
C ASP A 304 21.83 -24.12 -2.34
N LEU A 305 21.23 -22.95 -2.57
CA LEU A 305 21.01 -22.38 -3.89
C LEU A 305 22.31 -21.82 -4.47
N TYR A 306 23.35 -21.67 -3.64
CA TYR A 306 24.67 -21.22 -4.08
C TYR A 306 25.21 -22.12 -5.19
N THR A 307 25.16 -23.44 -5.00
CA THR A 307 25.63 -24.41 -6.01
C THR A 307 24.89 -24.26 -7.35
N GLU A 308 23.58 -24.04 -7.32
CA GLU A 308 22.76 -23.85 -8.53
C GLU A 308 23.07 -22.51 -9.22
N TYR A 309 23.24 -21.44 -8.45
CA TYR A 309 23.60 -20.14 -8.98
C TYR A 309 25.01 -20.16 -9.59
N ALA A 310 25.98 -20.73 -8.86
CA ALA A 310 27.34 -20.91 -9.32
C ALA A 310 27.38 -21.74 -10.61
N TYR A 311 26.57 -22.79 -10.74
CA TYR A 311 26.47 -23.56 -11.98
C TYR A 311 25.95 -22.72 -13.17
N VAL A 312 24.88 -21.94 -12.97
CA VAL A 312 24.34 -21.05 -14.02
C VAL A 312 25.36 -19.99 -14.40
N LEU A 313 26.05 -19.39 -13.42
CA LEU A 313 27.08 -18.37 -13.65
C LEU A 313 28.34 -18.96 -14.29
N ALA A 314 28.75 -20.17 -13.96
CA ALA A 314 29.87 -20.84 -14.60
C ALA A 314 29.61 -21.09 -16.10
N LEU A 315 28.36 -21.38 -16.47
CA LEU A 315 27.99 -21.61 -17.87
C LEU A 315 27.76 -20.33 -18.67
N TYR A 316 27.15 -19.31 -18.05
CA TYR A 316 26.63 -18.14 -18.77
C TYR A 316 27.23 -16.81 -18.32
N GLY A 317 27.94 -16.77 -17.20
CA GLY A 317 28.46 -15.56 -16.55
C GLY A 317 29.35 -14.72 -17.45
N ALA A 318 30.15 -15.35 -18.32
CA ALA A 318 31.05 -14.67 -19.26
C ALA A 318 30.36 -13.62 -20.17
N ARG A 319 29.03 -13.71 -20.37
CA ARG A 319 28.24 -12.80 -21.23
C ARG A 319 27.20 -11.98 -20.46
N LEU A 320 27.12 -12.15 -19.15
CA LEU A 320 26.11 -11.43 -18.36
C LEU A 320 26.49 -9.97 -18.22
N GLU A 321 25.58 -9.10 -18.64
CA GLU A 321 25.64 -7.64 -18.48
C GLU A 321 24.91 -7.21 -17.20
N TYR A 322 23.91 -7.98 -16.76
CA TYR A 322 23.11 -7.71 -15.55
C TYR A 322 22.98 -8.96 -14.67
N LEU A 323 23.28 -8.80 -13.38
CA LEU A 323 23.15 -9.85 -12.38
C LEU A 323 22.45 -9.31 -11.14
N HIS A 324 21.36 -9.97 -10.73
CA HIS A 324 20.68 -9.69 -9.48
C HIS A 324 20.66 -10.95 -8.62
N LEU A 325 21.37 -10.89 -7.49
CA LEU A 325 21.45 -11.94 -6.49
C LEU A 325 20.35 -11.76 -5.44
N PRO A 326 19.75 -12.84 -4.93
CA PRO A 326 18.61 -12.72 -4.04
C PRO A 326 19.03 -12.15 -2.68
N ASP A 327 18.06 -11.58 -1.98
CA ASP A 327 18.21 -11.27 -0.56
C ASP A 327 18.23 -12.59 0.22
N CYS A 328 19.39 -12.98 0.73
CA CYS A 328 19.53 -14.09 1.67
C CYS A 328 18.98 -13.63 3.02
N GLY A 329 17.65 -13.67 3.14
CA GLY A 329 16.94 -13.17 4.31
C GLY A 329 17.51 -13.72 5.60
N PHE A 330 18.09 -12.84 6.40
CA PHE A 330 18.50 -13.13 7.77
C PHE A 330 17.22 -13.24 8.60
N ASP A 331 16.86 -14.46 9.00
CA ASP A 331 15.90 -14.62 10.09
C ASP A 331 16.66 -14.31 11.39
N VAL A 332 16.42 -13.11 11.94
CA VAL A 332 17.14 -12.52 13.08
C VAL A 332 17.05 -13.37 14.38
N GLY A 333 16.33 -14.50 14.36
CA GLY A 333 16.08 -15.33 15.53
C GLY A 333 16.73 -16.73 15.57
N ALA A 334 17.32 -17.24 14.48
CA ALA A 334 17.81 -18.62 14.44
C ALA A 334 19.32 -18.65 14.16
N HIS A 335 20.09 -19.20 15.11
CA HIS A 335 21.52 -19.54 15.08
C HIS A 335 22.32 -19.05 13.85
N HIS A 336 23.21 -18.08 14.09
CA HIS A 336 24.22 -17.53 13.18
C HIS A 336 25.15 -18.61 12.56
N VAL A 337 24.64 -19.38 11.61
CA VAL A 337 25.49 -19.98 10.58
C VAL A 337 25.48 -18.95 9.46
N GLU A 338 26.43 -18.02 9.47
CA GLU A 338 26.68 -17.16 8.33
C GLU A 338 27.03 -18.09 7.16
N PRO A 339 26.15 -18.22 6.14
CA PRO A 339 26.55 -18.98 4.98
C PRO A 339 27.65 -18.16 4.30
N GLU A 340 28.85 -18.72 4.20
CA GLU A 340 29.99 -18.16 3.48
C GLU A 340 29.63 -18.13 1.98
N TRP A 341 28.88 -17.13 1.56
CA TRP A 341 28.63 -16.88 0.14
C TRP A 341 29.83 -16.17 -0.41
N GLU A 342 30.72 -16.87 -1.12
CA GLU A 342 31.83 -16.21 -1.81
C GLU A 342 31.31 -15.38 -3.00
N TYR A 343 30.71 -14.22 -2.73
CA TYR A 343 30.18 -13.29 -3.74
C TYR A 343 31.27 -12.92 -4.74
N GLY A 344 32.50 -12.81 -4.27
CA GLY A 344 33.68 -12.62 -5.09
C GLY A 344 33.88 -13.69 -6.16
N ALA A 345 33.75 -14.96 -5.79
CA ALA A 345 33.83 -16.08 -6.73
C ALA A 345 32.68 -16.02 -7.76
N LEU A 346 31.46 -15.67 -7.32
CA LEU A 346 30.30 -15.52 -8.21
C LEU A 346 30.50 -14.38 -9.23
N LEU A 347 31.03 -13.24 -8.79
CA LEU A 347 31.28 -12.09 -9.64
C LEU A 347 32.48 -12.30 -10.58
N ALA A 348 33.51 -13.03 -10.14
CA ALA A 348 34.65 -13.41 -10.99
C ALA A 348 34.23 -14.26 -12.21
N MET A 349 33.11 -14.98 -12.12
CA MET A 349 32.52 -15.71 -13.25
C MET A 349 31.85 -14.78 -14.29
N CYS A 350 31.70 -13.49 -13.99
CA CYS A 350 30.96 -12.52 -14.80
C CYS A 350 31.82 -11.33 -15.26
N PRO A 351 32.85 -11.53 -16.11
CA PRO A 351 33.76 -10.47 -16.55
C PRO A 351 33.13 -9.36 -17.41
N ALA A 352 31.93 -9.58 -17.97
CA ALA A 352 31.21 -8.61 -18.80
C ALA A 352 30.13 -7.83 -18.03
N LEU A 353 30.10 -7.98 -16.70
CA LEU A 353 29.01 -7.47 -15.87
C LEU A 353 29.04 -5.94 -15.81
N GLU A 354 27.96 -5.29 -16.24
CA GLU A 354 27.83 -3.83 -16.18
C GLU A 354 26.97 -3.38 -15.00
N HIS A 355 26.00 -4.20 -14.57
CA HIS A 355 25.07 -3.87 -13.50
C HIS A 355 24.91 -5.05 -12.55
N VAL A 356 25.26 -4.83 -11.29
CA VAL A 356 25.09 -5.82 -10.22
C VAL A 356 24.09 -5.33 -9.18
N VAL A 357 23.26 -6.25 -8.69
CA VAL A 357 22.30 -6.02 -7.62
C VAL A 357 22.48 -7.07 -6.53
N PHE A 358 22.78 -6.64 -5.30
CA PHE A 358 23.03 -7.53 -4.15
C PHE A 358 22.47 -6.97 -2.83
N PRO A 359 22.28 -7.79 -1.78
CA PRO A 359 21.86 -7.31 -0.46
C PRO A 359 22.96 -6.46 0.19
N ALA A 360 22.58 -5.42 0.94
CA ALA A 360 23.53 -4.44 1.48
C ALA A 360 24.66 -5.04 2.33
N MET A 361 24.42 -6.18 2.97
CA MET A 361 25.40 -6.89 3.80
C MET A 361 26.54 -7.50 2.98
N ALA A 362 26.30 -7.88 1.72
CA ALA A 362 27.34 -8.42 0.84
C ALA A 362 28.45 -7.39 0.57
N LEU A 363 28.17 -6.09 0.76
CA LEU A 363 29.16 -5.04 0.56
C LEU A 363 30.35 -5.18 1.53
N ALA A 364 30.12 -5.61 2.78
CA ALA A 364 31.18 -5.76 3.77
C ALA A 364 32.21 -6.82 3.35
N GLU A 365 31.72 -7.93 2.79
CA GLU A 365 32.55 -9.01 2.26
C GLU A 365 33.28 -8.58 0.98
N ILE A 366 32.55 -8.00 0.03
CA ILE A 366 33.11 -7.53 -1.25
C ILE A 366 34.18 -6.45 -1.04
N CYS A 367 34.02 -5.56 -0.04
CA CYS A 367 34.99 -4.50 0.25
C CYS A 367 36.21 -4.98 1.04
N GLY A 368 36.13 -6.13 1.71
CA GLY A 368 37.25 -6.70 2.47
C GLY A 368 38.37 -7.21 1.57
N GLU A 369 37.99 -7.75 0.41
CA GLU A 369 38.92 -8.17 -0.64
C GLU A 369 39.06 -7.05 -1.68
N LYS A 370 40.27 -6.79 -2.17
CA LYS A 370 40.52 -5.79 -3.23
C LYS A 370 39.98 -6.27 -4.57
N MET A 371 38.67 -6.43 -4.70
CA MET A 371 38.04 -6.85 -5.95
C MET A 371 37.82 -5.63 -6.84
N SER A 372 38.59 -5.55 -7.92
CA SER A 372 38.32 -4.60 -9.01
C SER A 372 37.44 -5.28 -10.05
N PHE A 373 36.23 -4.76 -10.27
CA PHE A 373 35.35 -5.18 -11.36
C PHE A 373 35.31 -4.09 -12.43
N PRO A 374 36.26 -4.07 -13.38
CA PRO A 374 36.45 -2.94 -14.30
C PRO A 374 35.25 -2.71 -15.24
N SER A 375 34.40 -3.72 -15.46
CA SER A 375 33.21 -3.61 -16.31
C SER A 375 31.98 -3.06 -15.60
N VAL A 376 31.94 -3.10 -14.25
CA VAL A 376 30.74 -2.77 -13.48
C VAL A 376 30.57 -1.25 -13.42
N LYS A 377 29.46 -0.78 -13.99
CA LYS A 377 29.07 0.64 -14.06
C LYS A 377 28.02 0.99 -12.99
N TRP A 378 27.19 0.01 -12.62
CA TRP A 378 26.05 0.22 -11.72
C TRP A 378 26.03 -0.83 -10.61
N ILE A 379 25.87 -0.35 -9.37
CA ILE A 379 25.71 -1.19 -8.18
C ILE A 379 24.41 -0.77 -7.50
N ASP A 380 23.41 -1.64 -7.51
CA ASP A 380 22.20 -1.46 -6.71
C ASP A 380 22.27 -2.32 -5.46
N MET A 381 21.92 -1.73 -4.32
CA MET A 381 21.92 -2.40 -3.03
C MET A 381 20.51 -2.48 -2.46
N TRP A 382 20.08 -3.67 -2.06
CA TRP A 382 18.84 -3.83 -1.30
C TRP A 382 19.11 -3.68 0.19
N CYS A 383 18.42 -2.73 0.81
CA CYS A 383 18.38 -2.61 2.26
C CYS A 383 16.99 -3.03 2.75
N HIS A 384 16.93 -4.05 3.60
CA HIS A 384 15.72 -4.31 4.36
C HIS A 384 15.45 -3.11 5.28
N GLY A 385 14.19 -2.68 5.38
CA GLY A 385 13.79 -1.54 6.21
C GLY A 385 14.02 -1.72 7.72
N ALA A 386 14.54 -2.87 8.14
CA ALA A 386 14.96 -3.18 9.50
C ALA A 386 16.49 -3.07 9.72
N CYS A 387 17.27 -2.70 8.69
CA CYS A 387 18.72 -2.57 8.84
C CYS A 387 19.03 -1.40 9.79
N PRO A 388 19.78 -1.63 10.90
CA PRO A 388 20.08 -0.61 11.90
C PRO A 388 21.17 0.37 11.45
N ILE A 389 21.47 0.46 10.15
CA ILE A 389 22.33 1.50 9.59
C ILE A 389 21.54 2.81 9.70
N GLY A 390 21.71 3.51 10.82
CA GLY A 390 21.06 4.79 11.06
C GLY A 390 21.34 5.76 9.90
N GLU A 391 20.38 6.64 9.64
CA GLU A 391 20.44 7.75 8.65
C GLU A 391 21.74 8.57 8.68
N ARG A 392 22.55 8.46 9.75
CA ARG A 392 23.84 9.15 9.91
C ARG A 392 24.98 8.62 9.04
N THR A 393 24.95 7.36 8.58
CA THR A 393 26.09 6.74 7.88
C THR A 393 26.00 6.75 6.36
N VAL A 394 24.79 6.83 5.79
CA VAL A 394 24.59 6.88 4.33
C VAL A 394 25.00 8.25 3.76
N ASN A 395 24.91 9.33 4.56
CA ASN A 395 25.34 10.66 4.16
C ASN A 395 26.87 10.88 4.17
N ARG A 396 27.67 9.82 4.36
CA ARG A 396 29.14 9.92 4.41
C ARG A 396 29.87 8.80 3.66
N VAL A 397 29.26 8.27 2.62
CA VAL A 397 29.96 7.48 1.59
C VAL A 397 30.06 8.38 0.37
N ASP A 398 31.19 9.08 0.23
CA ASP A 398 31.52 9.78 -0.99
C ASP A 398 31.61 8.74 -2.12
N LEU A 399 30.71 8.84 -3.10
CA LEU A 399 30.81 8.13 -4.37
C LEU A 399 32.05 8.67 -5.08
N MET A 400 33.12 7.90 -5.10
CA MET A 400 34.31 8.18 -5.92
C MET A 400 33.92 8.06 -7.39
N GLU A 401 33.81 9.19 -8.09
CA GLU A 401 34.00 9.22 -9.53
C GLU A 401 35.48 8.90 -9.81
N LEU A 402 35.72 7.87 -10.62
CA LEU A 402 37.04 7.53 -11.13
C LEU A 402 37.43 8.58 -12.19
N GLU A 403 38.24 9.56 -11.80
CA GLU A 403 38.99 10.40 -12.74
C GLU A 403 40.21 9.64 -13.28
N GLU A 404 40.42 9.74 -14.59
CA GLU A 404 41.55 9.16 -15.33
C GLU A 404 42.88 9.90 -15.03
N ASP A 405 43.93 9.09 -14.88
CA ASP A 405 45.39 9.31 -14.77
C ASP A 405 46.03 10.71 -14.99
N GLU A 406 46.83 11.16 -14.00
CA GLU A 406 48.27 11.49 -14.16
C GLU A 406 49.02 11.51 -12.78
N PRO A 407 50.37 11.39 -12.72
CA PRO A 407 51.06 10.73 -11.60
C PRO A 407 51.77 11.64 -10.56
N GLN A 408 51.90 11.07 -9.34
CA GLN A 408 52.86 11.34 -8.23
C GLN A 408 52.51 12.40 -7.15
N PRO A 409 53.15 12.36 -5.95
CA PRO A 409 53.36 11.21 -5.05
C PRO A 409 53.06 11.54 -3.55
N MET A 410 52.96 10.48 -2.74
CA MET A 410 53.26 10.44 -1.29
C MET A 410 52.46 11.36 -0.33
N LEU A 411 51.56 10.77 0.46
CA LEU A 411 51.55 10.95 1.92
C LEU A 411 50.72 9.85 2.62
N GLY A 412 51.40 8.94 3.35
CA GLY A 412 50.82 8.29 4.54
C GLY A 412 50.90 9.26 5.74
N PRO A 413 50.59 8.90 7.00
CA PRO A 413 49.95 7.71 7.59
C PRO A 413 48.67 8.08 8.40
N ALA A 414 47.92 9.11 8.01
CA ALA A 414 46.77 9.61 8.76
C ALA A 414 45.50 8.72 8.67
N LEU A 415 45.42 7.85 7.65
CA LEU A 415 44.24 7.00 7.40
C LEU A 415 44.15 5.77 8.33
N ARG A 416 45.25 5.38 9.01
CA ARG A 416 45.28 4.19 9.88
C ARG A 416 44.61 4.38 11.26
N ARG A 417 44.43 5.62 11.74
CA ARG A 417 43.86 5.86 13.08
C ARG A 417 42.33 5.96 13.11
N PHE A 418 41.68 6.23 11.97
CA PHE A 418 40.24 6.50 11.95
C PHE A 418 39.36 5.25 11.75
N LEU A 419 39.89 4.21 11.08
CA LEU A 419 39.11 3.00 10.74
C LEU A 419 39.21 1.86 11.78
N GLY A 420 40.13 1.93 12.75
CA GLY A 420 40.31 0.88 13.76
C GLY A 420 39.40 0.96 14.99
N HIS A 421 38.81 2.13 15.29
CA HIS A 421 38.11 2.34 16.57
C HIS A 421 36.58 2.28 16.51
N GLY A 422 35.95 2.42 15.34
CA GLY A 422 34.49 2.50 15.21
C GLY A 422 33.74 1.18 15.44
N LEU A 423 34.32 0.05 15.05
CA LEU A 423 33.61 -1.24 15.03
C LEU A 423 33.77 -2.07 16.32
N SER A 424 34.79 -1.81 17.15
CA SER A 424 34.96 -2.52 18.45
C SER A 424 34.12 -1.95 19.61
N ALA A 425 33.52 -0.77 19.43
CA ALA A 425 32.71 -0.09 20.43
C ALA A 425 31.25 -0.60 20.44
N CYS A 426 30.71 -1.00 19.28
CA CYS A 426 29.33 -1.49 19.16
C CYS A 426 29.15 -2.90 19.75
N SER A 427 30.18 -3.76 19.70
CA SER A 427 30.14 -5.10 20.29
C SER A 427 30.18 -5.09 21.82
N ARG A 428 30.84 -4.09 22.44
CA ARG A 428 30.92 -3.96 23.90
C ARG A 428 29.70 -3.31 24.55
N ALA A 429 28.98 -2.44 23.84
CA ALA A 429 27.77 -1.78 24.37
C ALA A 429 26.55 -2.73 24.50
N LEU A 430 26.58 -3.89 23.84
CA LEU A 430 25.53 -4.91 23.90
C LEU A 430 25.75 -5.99 24.96
N GLN A 431 26.90 -6.01 25.64
CA GLN A 431 27.23 -6.99 26.69
C GLN A 431 27.11 -6.46 28.12
N SER A 432 26.84 -5.17 28.33
CA SER A 432 26.80 -4.57 29.68
C SER A 432 25.41 -4.28 30.24
N SER A 433 24.34 -4.90 29.73
CA SER A 433 22.97 -4.70 30.24
C SER A 433 22.36 -5.99 30.79
N VAL A 434 23.08 -6.70 31.65
CA VAL A 434 22.52 -7.71 32.56
C VAL A 434 23.31 -7.60 33.87
N ASP A 435 22.65 -7.04 34.88
CA ASP A 435 22.84 -7.19 36.33
C ASP A 435 22.57 -5.86 37.05
N VAL A 436 21.40 -5.77 37.69
CA VAL A 436 21.08 -4.74 38.69
C VAL A 436 20.73 -5.46 39.98
N ASP A 437 21.63 -5.30 40.94
CA ASP A 437 21.49 -5.74 42.34
C ASP A 437 20.71 -4.65 43.13
N PRO A 438 19.61 -4.97 43.82
CA PRO A 438 18.76 -3.98 44.45
C PRO A 438 18.99 -3.91 45.97
N ASP A 439 20.20 -3.59 46.47
CA ASP A 439 20.42 -3.36 47.91
C ASP A 439 21.67 -2.51 48.23
N ALA A 440 21.63 -1.19 47.95
CA ALA A 440 22.66 -0.28 48.46
C ALA A 440 22.05 0.99 49.09
N LYS A 441 22.23 1.06 50.42
CA LYS A 441 21.83 2.14 51.33
C LYS A 441 22.56 3.46 51.04
N LEU A 442 21.83 4.57 51.16
CA LEU A 442 22.36 5.92 51.34
C LEU A 442 22.96 6.07 52.74
N ASP A 443 24.17 6.65 52.82
CA ASP A 443 24.58 7.48 53.97
C ASP A 443 25.57 8.57 53.54
N GLY A 444 25.55 9.67 54.30
CA GLY A 444 25.98 11.03 53.94
C GLY A 444 27.45 11.26 53.63
N ILE A 445 27.76 12.49 53.16
CA ILE A 445 28.81 13.38 53.70
C ILE A 445 28.62 14.80 53.13
N THR A 446 28.70 15.77 54.04
CA THR A 446 28.68 17.22 53.89
C THR A 446 30.09 17.81 53.70
N ASP A 447 30.12 19.03 53.14
CA ASP A 447 31.17 20.07 53.14
C ASP A 447 32.49 19.86 52.35
N ARG A 448 32.66 20.66 51.27
CA ARG A 448 33.72 21.68 51.17
C ARG A 448 33.65 22.53 49.87
N ASP A 449 33.63 23.84 50.11
CA ASP A 449 34.34 24.97 49.47
C ASP A 449 34.58 25.07 47.95
N GLU A 450 34.00 26.17 47.45
CA GLU A 450 34.56 27.22 46.58
C GLU A 450 35.35 26.87 45.30
N GLY A 451 34.76 27.29 44.18
CA GLY A 451 35.48 28.02 43.15
C GLY A 451 35.66 27.32 41.83
N GLU A 452 34.61 27.23 41.01
CA GLU A 452 34.81 27.15 39.55
C GLU A 452 33.61 27.70 38.78
N VAL A 453 33.93 28.51 37.77
CA VAL A 453 33.01 29.18 36.85
C VAL A 453 32.34 28.12 35.97
N VAL A 454 31.03 27.92 36.17
CA VAL A 454 30.25 26.95 35.39
C VAL A 454 29.67 27.60 34.14
N ASP A 455 30.06 27.01 33.02
CA ASP A 455 29.57 27.18 31.66
C ASP A 455 28.08 26.81 31.56
N PHE A 456 27.29 27.63 30.86
CA PHE A 456 25.82 27.64 30.90
C PHE A 456 25.14 26.54 30.04
N ASP A 457 25.90 25.55 29.56
CA ASP A 457 25.43 24.59 28.55
C ASP A 457 25.02 23.20 29.08
N THR A 458 25.01 22.96 30.39
CA THR A 458 24.81 21.58 30.93
C THR A 458 23.63 21.41 31.90
N VAL A 459 22.49 22.08 31.67
CA VAL A 459 21.26 21.89 32.49
C VAL A 459 19.98 21.61 31.67
N ILE A 460 20.06 21.34 30.37
CA ILE A 460 18.87 20.95 29.57
C ILE A 460 19.05 19.56 28.94
N SER A 461 19.03 18.50 29.75
CA SER A 461 18.81 17.15 29.22
C SER A 461 18.17 16.18 30.22
N SER A 462 16.96 16.48 30.68
CA SER A 462 16.14 15.45 31.34
C SER A 462 14.66 15.85 31.45
N TYR A 463 13.91 15.80 30.35
CA TYR A 463 12.45 15.51 30.36
C TYR A 463 12.01 14.99 28.97
N PRO A 464 11.21 13.91 28.88
CA PRO A 464 10.71 13.39 27.61
C PRO A 464 9.30 13.93 27.35
N THR A 465 9.17 15.02 26.60
CA THR A 465 7.90 15.37 25.96
C THR A 465 8.16 15.96 24.58
N SER A 466 7.50 15.36 23.58
CA SER A 466 7.32 15.79 22.18
C SER A 466 8.13 17.00 21.71
N SER A 467 9.21 16.71 20.99
CA SER A 467 10.09 17.65 20.30
C SER A 467 9.33 18.64 19.39
N GLN A 468 9.31 19.91 19.77
CA GLN A 468 9.17 21.04 18.85
C GLN A 468 10.58 21.59 18.58
N LYS A 469 11.07 21.46 17.34
CA LYS A 469 12.36 22.05 16.92
C LYS A 469 12.08 23.08 15.83
N CYS A 470 12.35 24.36 16.12
CA CYS A 470 12.48 25.39 15.11
C CYS A 470 13.91 25.32 14.55
N TRP A 471 14.06 25.02 13.26
CA TRP A 471 15.33 25.10 12.56
C TRP A 471 15.42 26.44 11.83
N PHE A 472 16.47 27.21 12.08
CA PHE A 472 16.86 28.36 11.26
C PHE A 472 18.11 27.97 10.48
N GLN A 473 17.96 27.63 9.19
CA GLN A 473 19.08 27.36 8.31
C GLN A 473 19.45 28.65 7.59
N TRP A 474 20.54 29.28 8.02
CA TRP A 474 21.21 30.36 7.27
C TRP A 474 22.25 29.72 6.37
N GLU A 475 21.91 29.48 5.11
CA GLU A 475 22.92 29.13 4.11
C GLU A 475 23.71 30.39 3.73
N LYS A 476 25.04 30.32 3.87
CA LYS A 476 25.98 31.33 3.41
C LYS A 476 26.01 31.35 1.87
N GLY A 477 25.01 31.96 1.24
CA GLY A 477 25.18 32.48 -0.11
C GLY A 477 26.13 33.68 -0.06
N PHE A 478 27.21 33.66 -0.84
CA PHE A 478 28.25 34.70 -0.92
C PHE A 478 27.77 36.03 -1.56
N GLY A 479 26.63 36.57 -1.12
CA GLY A 479 26.15 37.91 -1.50
C GLY A 479 26.39 38.92 -0.37
N HIS A 480 26.84 40.14 -0.70
CA HIS A 480 26.90 41.24 0.25
C HIS A 480 25.48 41.66 0.66
N LEU A 481 24.92 41.03 1.70
CA LEU A 481 23.63 41.41 2.26
C LEU A 481 23.72 42.80 2.89
N ASN A 482 22.68 43.61 2.65
CA ASN A 482 22.48 44.88 3.33
C ASN A 482 21.99 44.61 4.77
N PRO A 483 22.80 44.86 5.82
CA PRO A 483 22.43 44.57 7.21
C PRO A 483 21.18 45.34 7.67
N TYR A 484 20.90 46.49 7.06
CA TYR A 484 19.70 47.27 7.34
C TYR A 484 18.43 46.57 6.85
N GLY A 485 18.49 45.84 5.72
CA GLY A 485 17.35 45.09 5.20
C GLY A 485 16.94 43.94 6.13
N SER A 486 17.93 43.20 6.64
CA SER A 486 17.69 42.13 7.62
C SER A 486 17.17 42.68 8.94
N ALA A 487 17.72 43.79 9.44
CA ALA A 487 17.24 44.44 10.67
C ALA A 487 15.79 44.91 10.54
N VAL A 488 15.40 45.48 9.38
CA VAL A 488 14.02 45.90 9.12
C VAL A 488 13.09 44.69 8.97
N ALA A 489 13.49 43.63 8.28
CA ALA A 489 12.68 42.41 8.17
C ALA A 489 12.45 41.74 9.54
N VAL A 490 13.48 41.65 10.38
CA VAL A 490 13.36 41.14 11.75
C VAL A 490 12.48 42.08 12.59
N GLY A 491 12.73 43.39 12.54
CA GLY A 491 12.02 44.38 13.33
C GLY A 491 10.54 44.51 12.98
N VAL A 492 10.19 44.46 11.69
CA VAL A 492 8.82 44.68 11.21
C VAL A 492 8.03 43.38 11.11
N CYS A 493 8.65 42.26 10.74
CA CYS A 493 7.92 41.00 10.59
C CYS A 493 8.04 40.10 11.82
N ILE A 494 9.26 39.89 12.33
CA ILE A 494 9.50 38.89 13.38
C ILE A 494 9.06 39.41 14.76
N ILE A 495 9.35 40.67 15.11
CA ILE A 495 8.97 41.20 16.44
C ILE A 495 7.45 41.19 16.64
N PRO A 496 6.58 41.66 15.71
CA PRO A 496 5.15 41.56 15.88
C PRO A 496 4.65 40.11 15.90
N LEU A 497 5.24 39.21 15.10
CA LEU A 497 4.89 37.79 15.14
C LEU A 497 5.29 37.13 16.47
N LEU A 498 6.46 37.45 17.03
CA LEU A 498 6.89 36.99 18.35
C LEU A 498 6.03 37.60 19.45
N PHE A 499 5.64 38.86 19.33
CA PHE A 499 4.72 39.49 20.27
C PHE A 499 3.35 38.81 20.24
N ILE A 500 2.77 38.60 19.07
CA ILE A 500 1.54 37.82 18.91
C ILE A 500 1.75 36.40 19.46
N ARG A 501 2.90 35.78 19.20
CA ARG A 501 3.23 34.44 19.71
C ARG A 501 3.28 34.41 21.25
N ILE A 502 3.94 35.36 21.89
CA ILE A 502 4.12 35.38 23.34
C ILE A 502 2.83 35.75 24.07
N PHE A 503 2.04 36.66 23.49
CA PHE A 503 0.86 37.23 24.17
C PHE A 503 -0.47 36.65 23.69
N ALA A 504 -0.52 35.91 22.56
CA ALA A 504 -1.73 35.19 22.18
C ALA A 504 -1.94 33.97 23.09
N PRO A 505 -3.17 33.72 23.54
CA PRO A 505 -3.50 32.50 24.27
C PRO A 505 -3.04 31.26 23.49
N GLU A 506 -2.51 30.25 24.18
CA GLU A 506 -2.00 28.99 23.58
C GLU A 506 -2.99 28.35 22.59
N ARG A 507 -4.29 28.58 22.81
CA ARG A 507 -5.39 28.16 21.94
C ARG A 507 -5.30 28.70 20.51
N TYR A 508 -4.58 29.79 20.24
CA TYR A 508 -4.40 30.36 18.89
C TYR A 508 -3.08 29.94 18.23
N MET A 509 -2.23 29.21 18.95
CA MET A 509 -0.83 28.95 18.59
C MET A 509 -0.58 27.54 18.04
N ALA A 510 -1.58 26.67 18.11
CA ALA A 510 -1.52 25.30 17.61
C ALA A 510 -1.48 25.20 16.08
N GLY A 511 -1.74 26.30 15.35
CA GLY A 511 -1.37 26.41 13.95
C GLY A 511 0.12 26.74 13.85
N ASN A 512 0.95 25.76 13.50
CA ASN A 512 2.37 26.00 13.21
C ASN A 512 2.48 26.99 12.04
N VAL A 513 2.59 28.29 12.34
CA VAL A 513 3.08 29.26 11.38
C VAL A 513 4.58 29.03 11.29
N LEU A 514 4.98 28.05 10.48
CA LEU A 514 6.38 27.88 10.10
C LEU A 514 6.71 29.01 9.12
N CYS A 515 7.05 30.18 9.65
CA CYS A 515 7.57 31.29 8.85
C CYS A 515 8.97 30.91 8.33
N CYS A 516 9.03 30.25 7.19
CA CYS A 516 10.28 30.11 6.44
C CYS A 516 10.54 31.44 5.73
N VAL A 517 11.49 32.24 6.23
CA VAL A 517 12.02 33.37 5.48
C VAL A 517 13.02 32.82 4.47
N GLY A 518 12.52 32.41 3.30
CA GLY A 518 13.38 31.99 2.19
C GLY A 518 13.78 33.20 1.35
N TYR A 519 15.07 33.57 1.36
CA TYR A 519 15.62 34.47 0.33
C TYR A 519 15.83 33.66 -0.95
N SER A 520 15.16 34.06 -2.04
CA SER A 520 15.36 33.43 -3.34
C SER A 520 16.72 33.85 -3.91
N TRP A 521 17.52 32.89 -4.37
CA TRP A 521 18.81 33.11 -5.06
C TRP A 521 18.70 34.08 -6.26
N ILE A 522 17.51 34.18 -6.85
CA ILE A 522 17.21 35.08 -7.98
C ILE A 522 17.35 36.56 -7.60
N ASP A 523 17.09 36.93 -6.34
CA ASP A 523 17.19 38.33 -5.88
C ASP A 523 18.64 38.82 -5.76
N GLY A 524 19.63 37.91 -5.76
CA GLY A 524 21.05 38.28 -5.70
C GLY A 524 21.64 38.75 -7.04
N HIS A 525 21.01 38.43 -8.18
CA HIS A 525 21.61 38.63 -9.51
C HIS A 525 20.77 39.47 -10.48
N ALA A 526 19.53 39.83 -10.12
CA ALA A 526 18.71 40.75 -10.90
C ALA A 526 18.43 42.02 -10.08
N VAL A 527 18.98 43.16 -10.49
CA VAL A 527 18.69 44.48 -9.89
C VAL A 527 17.26 44.87 -10.27
N GLN A 528 16.27 44.39 -9.52
CA GLN A 528 14.88 44.83 -9.63
C GLN A 528 14.56 45.80 -8.51
N PHE A 529 14.23 47.04 -8.87
CA PHE A 529 13.70 48.03 -7.95
C PHE A 529 12.32 47.57 -7.45
N THR A 530 12.27 47.08 -6.21
CA THR A 530 11.06 46.87 -5.39
C THR A 530 9.89 46.20 -6.11
N SER A 531 9.92 44.86 -6.25
CA SER A 531 8.74 44.14 -6.72
C SER A 531 7.79 43.85 -5.52
N PRO A 532 6.52 44.28 -5.55
CA PRO A 532 5.53 43.97 -4.50
C PRO A 532 5.18 42.47 -4.38
N GLY A 533 5.84 41.59 -5.15
CA GLY A 533 5.57 40.15 -5.19
C GLY A 533 5.93 39.41 -3.90
N SER A 534 6.96 39.84 -3.17
CA SER A 534 7.40 39.15 -1.94
C SER A 534 6.34 39.19 -0.83
N VAL A 535 5.66 40.33 -0.66
CA VAL A 535 4.58 40.49 0.33
C VAL A 535 3.36 39.64 -0.05
N VAL A 536 3.02 39.56 -1.33
CA VAL A 536 1.89 38.74 -1.82
C VAL A 536 2.20 37.25 -1.64
N SER A 537 3.42 36.79 -1.95
CA SER A 537 3.84 35.42 -1.69
C SER A 537 3.85 35.07 -0.20
N PHE A 538 4.27 35.99 0.66
CA PHE A 538 4.19 35.81 2.12
C PHE A 538 2.75 35.70 2.61
N ILE A 539 1.85 36.55 2.12
CA ILE A 539 0.41 36.49 2.43
C ILE A 539 -0.21 35.19 1.92
N LEU A 540 0.17 34.72 0.73
CA LEU A 540 -0.32 33.45 0.17
C LEU A 540 0.28 32.23 0.89
N MET A 541 1.51 32.30 1.40
CA MET A 541 2.11 31.25 2.23
C MET A 541 1.50 31.20 3.64
N MET A 542 0.98 32.31 4.15
CA MET A 542 0.22 32.36 5.40
C MET A 542 -1.15 31.66 5.30
N LEU A 543 -1.66 31.44 4.09
CA LEU A 543 -2.88 30.65 3.88
C LEU A 543 -2.50 29.17 3.75
N PRO A 544 -2.82 28.32 4.74
CA PRO A 544 -2.49 26.91 4.67
C PRO A 544 -3.13 26.26 3.43
N SER A 545 -2.32 25.55 2.64
CA SER A 545 -2.74 24.89 1.40
C SER A 545 -3.86 23.86 1.59
N LYS A 546 -4.08 23.42 2.84
CA LYS A 546 -5.16 22.54 3.25
C LYS A 546 -5.98 23.22 4.34
N SER A 547 -7.27 23.40 4.06
CA SER A 547 -8.22 23.91 5.04
C SER A 547 -8.23 23.05 6.31
N GLY A 548 -8.18 23.69 7.47
CA GLY A 548 -8.24 23.03 8.78
C GLY A 548 -9.50 22.19 8.95
N ARG A 549 -10.64 22.67 8.43
CA ARG A 549 -11.90 21.91 8.37
C ARG A 549 -11.79 20.60 7.59
N LYS A 550 -11.09 20.62 6.45
CA LYS A 550 -10.82 19.39 5.67
C LYS A 550 -9.92 18.44 6.47
N ALA A 551 -8.94 18.98 7.19
CA ALA A 551 -8.07 18.19 8.05
C ALA A 551 -8.84 17.53 9.21
N VAL A 552 -9.72 18.27 9.90
CA VAL A 552 -10.60 17.74 10.97
C VAL A 552 -11.45 16.57 10.44
N ARG A 553 -12.08 16.76 9.29
CA ARG A 553 -12.90 15.72 8.66
C ARG A 553 -12.10 14.49 8.28
N GLN A 554 -10.92 14.66 7.68
CA GLN A 554 -10.06 13.55 7.28
C GLN A 554 -9.48 12.80 8.48
N ARG A 555 -9.11 13.50 9.56
CA ARG A 555 -8.63 12.85 10.79
C ARG A 555 -9.73 12.08 11.50
N ASN A 556 -10.94 12.64 11.63
CA ASN A 556 -12.09 11.90 12.13
C ASN A 556 -12.34 10.61 11.33
N ALA A 557 -12.24 10.69 9.99
CA ALA A 557 -12.36 9.52 9.14
C ALA A 557 -11.30 8.46 9.49
N VAL A 558 -10.02 8.88 9.64
CA VAL A 558 -8.94 7.97 10.05
C VAL A 558 -9.19 7.33 11.41
N SER A 559 -9.58 8.10 12.43
CA SER A 559 -9.86 7.54 13.77
C SER A 559 -11.03 6.56 13.76
N ILE A 560 -12.07 6.82 12.96
CA ILE A 560 -13.19 5.87 12.75
C ILE A 560 -12.73 4.60 12.01
N ALA A 561 -11.78 4.70 11.08
CA ALA A 561 -11.17 3.52 10.45
C ALA A 561 -10.44 2.67 11.50
N VAL A 562 -9.67 3.30 12.38
CA VAL A 562 -8.94 2.62 13.46
C VAL A 562 -9.92 1.98 14.45
N LEU A 563 -11.02 2.65 14.82
CA LEU A 563 -12.11 2.06 15.63
C LEU A 563 -12.67 0.79 14.97
N GLY A 564 -12.94 0.86 13.66
CA GLY A 564 -13.40 -0.28 12.87
C GLY A 564 -12.38 -1.42 12.84
N GLU A 565 -11.08 -1.14 12.85
CA GLU A 565 -10.04 -2.17 12.94
C GLU A 565 -9.86 -2.75 14.35
N VAL A 566 -10.12 -1.96 15.40
CA VAL A 566 -10.00 -2.37 16.79
C VAL A 566 -11.21 -3.22 17.22
N TYR A 567 -12.41 -2.97 16.70
CA TYR A 567 -13.63 -3.71 17.06
C TYR A 567 -13.57 -5.23 16.84
N PRO A 568 -13.09 -5.77 15.71
CA PRO A 568 -13.00 -7.21 15.49
C PRO A 568 -12.07 -7.93 16.46
N SER A 569 -11.11 -7.23 17.07
CA SER A 569 -10.12 -7.81 17.98
C SER A 569 -10.75 -8.50 19.20
N PRO A 570 -11.51 -7.81 20.08
CA PRO A 570 -12.20 -8.46 21.20
C PRO A 570 -13.24 -9.48 20.73
N ILE A 571 -13.94 -9.22 19.63
CA ILE A 571 -14.91 -10.17 19.06
C ILE A 571 -14.24 -11.47 18.62
N SER A 572 -13.04 -11.41 18.05
CA SER A 572 -12.28 -12.61 17.64
C SER A 572 -11.87 -13.47 18.84
N ILE A 573 -11.54 -12.85 19.97
CA ILE A 573 -11.24 -13.57 21.23
C ILE A 573 -12.50 -14.19 21.81
N TRP A 574 -13.63 -13.52 21.66
CA TRP A 574 -14.91 -14.08 22.06
C TRP A 574 -15.26 -15.33 21.23
N ILE A 575 -15.01 -15.31 19.93
CA ILE A 575 -15.32 -16.42 19.02
C ILE A 575 -14.30 -17.58 19.11
N SER A 576 -13.05 -17.30 19.49
CA SER A 576 -12.00 -18.31 19.55
C SER A 576 -12.36 -19.45 20.50
N LYS A 577 -12.42 -20.68 19.97
CA LYS A 577 -12.73 -21.91 20.72
C LYS A 577 -11.51 -22.52 21.42
N GLN A 578 -10.31 -22.03 21.14
CA GLN A 578 -9.10 -22.56 21.75
C GLN A 578 -8.97 -22.09 23.18
N ASP A 579 -8.49 -22.98 24.05
CA ASP A 579 -7.91 -22.62 25.34
C ASP A 579 -6.83 -21.57 25.07
N THR A 580 -7.23 -20.32 25.27
CA THR A 580 -6.34 -19.21 25.03
C THR A 580 -5.46 -19.18 26.27
N ASP A 581 -4.20 -19.61 26.12
CA ASP A 581 -3.22 -19.54 27.21
C ASP A 581 -3.32 -18.18 27.90
N SER A 582 -3.39 -18.17 29.22
CA SER A 582 -3.51 -16.95 30.02
C SER A 582 -2.45 -15.91 29.63
N ALA A 583 -1.23 -16.37 29.33
CA ALA A 583 -0.13 -15.54 28.83
C ALA A 583 -0.46 -14.81 27.51
N ARG A 584 -1.11 -15.49 26.56
CA ARG A 584 -1.52 -14.90 25.28
C ARG A 584 -2.63 -13.88 25.47
N LEU A 585 -3.55 -14.13 26.41
CA LEU A 585 -4.62 -13.18 26.76
C LEU A 585 -4.06 -11.92 27.42
N THR A 586 -3.08 -12.05 28.32
CA THR A 586 -2.38 -10.91 28.93
C THR A 586 -1.63 -10.08 27.89
N GLN A 587 -0.88 -10.74 26.99
CA GLN A 587 -0.15 -10.05 25.92
C GLN A 587 -1.11 -9.32 24.97
N TRP A 588 -2.21 -9.97 24.57
CA TRP A 588 -3.24 -9.34 23.76
C TRP A 588 -3.85 -8.13 24.47
N THR A 589 -4.20 -8.25 25.76
CA THR A 589 -4.83 -7.19 26.53
C THR A 589 -3.92 -5.96 26.62
N ALA A 590 -2.62 -6.16 26.85
CA ALA A 590 -1.64 -5.08 26.86
C ALA A 590 -1.56 -4.36 25.50
N HIS A 591 -1.47 -5.11 24.40
CA HIS A 591 -1.44 -4.54 23.05
C HIS A 591 -2.74 -3.83 22.68
N PHE A 592 -3.89 -4.41 23.03
CA PHE A 592 -5.21 -3.82 22.80
C PHE A 592 -5.39 -2.51 23.58
N ARG A 593 -5.00 -2.50 24.87
CA ARG A 593 -5.04 -1.29 25.71
C ARG A 593 -4.14 -0.18 25.16
N ALA A 594 -2.92 -0.52 24.72
CA ALA A 594 -2.02 0.45 24.11
C ALA A 594 -2.64 1.10 22.85
N ARG A 595 -3.32 0.31 22.01
CA ARG A 595 -4.04 0.82 20.83
C ARG A 595 -5.22 1.72 21.20
N LEU A 596 -6.00 1.37 22.23
CA LEU A 596 -7.10 2.23 22.70
C LEU A 596 -6.62 3.56 23.26
N MET A 597 -5.51 3.57 24.01
CA MET A 597 -4.91 4.81 24.53
C MET A 597 -4.40 5.71 23.41
N ALA A 598 -3.67 5.14 22.44
CA ALA A 598 -3.20 5.89 21.27
C ALA A 598 -4.36 6.51 20.47
N LEU A 599 -5.48 5.80 20.34
CA LEU A 599 -6.67 6.31 19.68
C LEU A 599 -7.36 7.41 20.51
N ALA A 600 -7.42 7.28 21.83
CA ALA A 600 -7.96 8.32 22.72
C ALA A 600 -7.14 9.62 22.62
N ASP A 601 -5.81 9.51 22.57
CA ASP A 601 -4.90 10.65 22.37
C ASP A 601 -5.15 11.31 21.00
N GLU A 602 -5.35 10.51 19.94
CA GLU A 602 -5.67 11.03 18.61
C GLU A 602 -6.99 11.82 18.60
N ILE A 603 -8.04 11.28 19.22
CA ILE A 603 -9.36 11.95 19.35
C ILE A 603 -9.22 13.25 20.16
N GLY A 604 -8.41 13.25 21.22
CA GLY A 604 -8.06 14.45 21.98
C GLY A 604 -7.43 15.53 21.10
N ALA A 605 -6.48 15.15 20.24
CA ALA A 605 -5.86 16.06 19.28
C ALA A 605 -6.86 16.59 18.23
N ILE A 606 -7.80 15.75 17.77
CA ILE A 606 -8.84 16.18 16.81
C ILE A 606 -9.82 17.17 17.46
N ARG A 607 -10.13 17.01 18.75
CA ARG A 607 -10.97 17.97 19.50
C ARG A 607 -10.36 19.36 19.51
N VAL A 608 -9.06 19.46 19.79
CA VAL A 608 -8.32 20.74 19.71
C VAL A 608 -8.38 21.33 18.30
N LEU A 609 -8.16 20.52 17.27
CA LEU A 609 -8.26 20.96 15.88
C LEU A 609 -9.67 21.43 15.48
N THR A 610 -10.71 20.82 16.05
CA THR A 610 -12.10 21.16 15.76
C THR A 610 -12.45 22.54 16.31
N GLU A 611 -11.93 22.88 17.50
CA GLU A 611 -12.04 24.22 18.09
C GLU A 611 -11.27 25.26 17.27
N LEU A 612 -10.07 24.92 16.79
CA LEU A 612 -9.28 25.80 15.92
C LEU A 612 -9.98 26.05 14.57
N ALA A 613 -10.60 25.03 13.99
CA ALA A 613 -11.29 25.13 12.71
C ALA A 613 -12.52 26.07 12.72
N LYS A 614 -13.05 26.40 13.91
CA LYS A 614 -14.12 27.42 14.05
C LYS A 614 -13.64 28.81 13.64
N TRP A 615 -12.36 29.10 13.83
CA TRP A 615 -11.74 30.40 13.53
C TRP A 615 -11.31 30.54 12.08
N GLU A 616 -11.27 29.44 11.32
CA GLU A 616 -11.01 29.48 9.88
C GLU A 616 -12.19 30.19 9.20
N GLY A 617 -11.96 31.33 8.53
CA GLY A 617 -13.01 32.09 7.87
C GLY A 617 -13.83 31.24 6.89
N SER A 618 -15.16 31.31 6.95
CA SER A 618 -15.99 30.46 6.10
C SER A 618 -16.26 31.04 4.72
N ILE A 619 -15.64 30.48 3.69
CA ILE A 619 -16.02 30.76 2.29
C ILE A 619 -17.15 29.82 1.82
N ARG A 620 -17.39 28.69 2.52
CA ARG A 620 -18.30 27.60 2.07
C ARG A 620 -19.45 27.28 3.05
N GLY A 621 -20.08 28.30 3.62
CA GLY A 621 -21.26 28.14 4.50
C GLY A 621 -20.93 27.88 5.97
N LYS A 622 -21.92 27.85 6.86
CA LYS A 622 -21.69 27.73 8.31
C LYS A 622 -20.98 26.39 8.63
N TRP A 623 -19.88 26.44 9.39
CA TRP A 623 -19.16 25.24 9.84
C TRP A 623 -19.98 24.53 10.93
N PRO A 624 -20.33 23.24 10.75
CA PRO A 624 -21.11 22.46 11.72
C PRO A 624 -20.23 21.97 12.88
N ALA A 625 -19.74 22.91 13.68
CA ALA A 625 -18.76 22.59 14.74
C ALA A 625 -19.37 21.76 15.87
N ALA A 626 -20.66 21.92 16.15
CA ALA A 626 -21.35 21.18 17.21
C ALA A 626 -21.50 19.70 16.85
N GLU A 627 -21.77 19.43 15.57
CA GLU A 627 -21.94 18.11 15.00
C GLU A 627 -20.61 17.34 14.99
N TYR A 628 -19.49 18.02 14.67
CA TYR A 628 -18.15 17.41 14.81
C TYR A 628 -17.75 17.16 16.28
N ALA A 629 -18.14 18.04 17.21
CA ALA A 629 -17.91 17.80 18.64
C ALA A 629 -18.70 16.56 19.13
N ARG A 630 -19.99 16.48 18.77
CA ARG A 630 -20.85 15.31 19.04
C ARG A 630 -20.28 14.04 18.42
N LEU A 631 -19.74 14.11 17.20
CA LEU A 631 -19.06 12.98 16.54
C LEU A 631 -17.86 12.47 17.35
N LEU A 632 -17.08 13.37 17.97
CA LEU A 632 -15.94 13.01 18.80
C LEU A 632 -16.37 12.43 20.15
N ASP A 633 -17.43 12.97 20.77
CA ASP A 633 -17.99 12.44 22.01
C ASP A 633 -18.45 10.98 21.82
N VAL A 634 -19.16 10.71 20.72
CA VAL A 634 -19.58 9.34 20.37
C VAL A 634 -18.38 8.42 20.16
N GLN A 635 -17.29 8.88 19.53
CA GLN A 635 -16.07 8.06 19.39
C GLN A 635 -15.42 7.73 20.74
N VAL A 636 -15.47 8.64 21.72
CA VAL A 636 -15.00 8.39 23.09
C VAL A 636 -15.88 7.33 23.76
N ASP A 637 -17.19 7.40 23.61
CA ASP A 637 -18.13 6.39 24.15
C ASP A 637 -17.88 5.00 23.53
N MET A 638 -17.53 4.96 22.24
CA MET A 638 -17.15 3.71 21.56
C MET A 638 -15.85 3.13 22.13
N ILE A 639 -14.85 3.96 22.44
CA ILE A 639 -13.61 3.52 23.11
C ILE A 639 -13.94 2.96 24.50
N GLY A 640 -14.78 3.64 25.27
CA GLY A 640 -15.24 3.15 26.57
C GLY A 640 -15.92 1.78 26.48
N SER A 641 -16.82 1.63 25.51
CA SER A 641 -17.53 0.37 25.25
C SER A 641 -16.58 -0.76 24.84
N LEU A 642 -15.58 -0.47 23.99
CA LEU A 642 -14.56 -1.44 23.59
C LEU A 642 -13.64 -1.83 24.75
N ALA A 643 -13.27 -0.88 25.60
CA ALA A 643 -12.49 -1.14 26.81
C ALA A 643 -13.26 -2.03 27.80
N GLN A 644 -14.54 -1.73 28.04
CA GLN A 644 -15.42 -2.53 28.89
C GLN A 644 -15.61 -3.95 28.33
N LEU A 645 -15.80 -4.08 27.02
CA LEU A 645 -15.90 -5.38 26.37
C LEU A 645 -14.62 -6.20 26.56
N ALA A 646 -13.45 -5.62 26.30
CA ALA A 646 -12.19 -6.32 26.48
C ALA A 646 -11.93 -6.72 27.94
N ALA A 647 -12.24 -5.83 28.89
CA ALA A 647 -12.12 -6.13 30.31
C ALA A 647 -13.04 -7.29 30.73
N ALA A 648 -14.32 -7.25 30.31
CA ALA A 648 -15.27 -8.32 30.59
C ALA A 648 -14.82 -9.66 29.99
N LEU A 649 -14.31 -9.66 28.75
CA LEU A 649 -13.79 -10.87 28.11
C LEU A 649 -12.52 -11.41 28.77
N SER A 650 -11.68 -10.55 29.36
CA SER A 650 -10.47 -10.98 30.07
C SER A 650 -10.76 -11.76 31.36
N HIS A 651 -11.96 -11.56 31.94
CA HIS A 651 -12.42 -12.25 33.14
C HIS A 651 -13.41 -13.38 32.85
N LEU A 652 -13.83 -13.56 31.59
CA LEU A 652 -14.82 -14.56 31.22
C LEU A 652 -14.15 -15.92 30.97
N GLU A 653 -14.55 -16.92 31.76
CA GLU A 653 -14.10 -18.31 31.63
C GLU A 653 -14.38 -18.90 30.24
N ASN A 654 -13.53 -19.82 29.78
CA ASN A 654 -13.58 -20.40 28.42
C ASN A 654 -14.89 -21.13 28.14
N ASP A 655 -15.40 -21.90 29.12
CA ASP A 655 -16.64 -22.66 28.99
C ASP A 655 -17.84 -21.75 28.75
N TRP A 656 -17.87 -20.61 29.44
CA TRP A 656 -18.89 -19.59 29.25
C TRP A 656 -18.79 -18.93 27.87
N ARG A 657 -17.58 -18.68 27.36
CA ARG A 657 -17.41 -18.17 25.99
C ARG A 657 -18.01 -19.13 24.97
N VAL A 658 -17.67 -20.41 25.02
CA VAL A 658 -18.16 -21.42 24.04
C VAL A 658 -19.68 -21.60 24.13
N ASN A 659 -20.23 -21.72 25.34
CA ASN A 659 -21.66 -21.94 25.54
C ASN A 659 -22.49 -20.73 25.06
N PHE A 660 -22.01 -19.51 25.32
CA PHE A 660 -22.76 -18.30 24.98
C PHE A 660 -22.51 -17.75 23.58
N VAL A 661 -21.42 -18.15 22.90
CA VAL A 661 -21.26 -17.90 21.45
C VAL A 661 -22.43 -18.47 20.67
N HIS A 662 -22.97 -19.61 21.11
CA HIS A 662 -24.10 -20.25 20.46
C HIS A 662 -25.47 -19.66 20.85
N SER A 663 -25.57 -18.98 22.00
CA SER A 663 -26.83 -18.37 22.46
C SER A 663 -26.99 -16.91 22.04
N SER A 664 -25.88 -16.18 21.88
CA SER A 664 -25.89 -14.76 21.52
C SER A 664 -25.89 -14.55 19.99
N LYS A 665 -26.91 -13.88 19.46
CA LYS A 665 -26.96 -13.48 18.04
C LYS A 665 -25.94 -12.40 17.67
N VAL A 666 -25.36 -11.74 18.68
CA VAL A 666 -24.35 -10.68 18.54
C VAL A 666 -23.06 -11.21 17.90
N LEU A 667 -22.78 -12.50 18.01
CA LEU A 667 -21.58 -13.12 17.40
C LEU A 667 -21.86 -13.75 16.03
N ASN A 668 -23.03 -13.47 15.44
CA ASN A 668 -23.30 -13.89 14.08
C ASN A 668 -22.34 -13.18 13.11
N SER A 669 -21.71 -13.93 12.21
CA SER A 669 -20.81 -13.38 11.18
C SER A 669 -21.48 -12.29 10.34
N ASN A 670 -22.79 -12.39 10.08
CA ASN A 670 -23.53 -11.37 9.33
C ASN A 670 -23.59 -10.06 10.12
N PHE A 671 -23.86 -10.15 11.42
CA PHE A 671 -23.94 -9.00 12.30
C PHE A 671 -22.60 -8.25 12.40
N ILE A 672 -21.49 -8.99 12.58
CA ILE A 672 -20.14 -8.42 12.60
C ILE A 672 -19.82 -7.75 11.26
N SER A 673 -20.18 -8.40 10.15
CA SER A 673 -20.01 -7.85 8.80
C SER A 673 -20.79 -6.54 8.62
N ASP A 674 -22.01 -6.46 9.16
CA ASP A 674 -22.85 -5.26 9.07
C ASP A 674 -22.27 -4.09 9.89
N ALA A 675 -21.74 -4.36 11.10
CA ALA A 675 -21.04 -3.36 11.88
C ALA A 675 -19.79 -2.83 11.15
N MET A 676 -18.98 -3.73 10.56
CA MET A 676 -17.80 -3.37 9.77
C MET A 676 -18.14 -2.59 8.49
N ALA A 677 -19.26 -2.94 7.84
CA ALA A 677 -19.77 -2.22 6.69
C ALA A 677 -20.17 -0.79 7.08
N ALA A 678 -20.85 -0.60 8.21
CA ALA A 678 -21.22 0.71 8.72
C ALA A 678 -20.00 1.59 9.00
N PHE A 679 -18.96 1.08 9.68
CA PHE A 679 -17.70 1.79 9.85
C PHE A 679 -17.09 2.23 8.52
N SER A 680 -17.07 1.32 7.53
CA SER A 680 -16.50 1.59 6.20
C SER A 680 -17.28 2.67 5.44
N LEU A 681 -18.61 2.68 5.53
CA LEU A 681 -19.47 3.68 4.89
C LEU A 681 -19.30 5.07 5.53
N ILE A 682 -19.26 5.13 6.85
CA ILE A 682 -19.03 6.38 7.60
C ILE A 682 -17.65 6.95 7.26
N LEU A 683 -16.61 6.10 7.34
CA LEU A 683 -15.23 6.44 6.95
C LEU A 683 -15.19 7.03 5.54
N GLN A 684 -15.77 6.35 4.56
CA GLN A 684 -15.71 6.77 3.17
C GLN A 684 -16.42 8.12 2.98
N SER A 685 -17.59 8.30 3.59
CA SER A 685 -18.40 9.52 3.47
C SER A 685 -17.70 10.72 4.10
N LEU A 686 -17.12 10.58 5.30
CA LEU A 686 -16.31 11.64 5.90
C LEU A 686 -15.05 11.93 5.06
N ARG A 687 -14.39 10.90 4.55
CA ARG A 687 -13.16 11.07 3.77
C ARG A 687 -13.41 11.86 2.47
N THR A 688 -14.41 11.48 1.69
CA THR A 688 -14.74 12.13 0.41
C THR A 688 -15.52 13.42 0.63
N GLY A 689 -16.35 13.48 1.68
CA GLY A 689 -17.39 14.49 1.84
C GLY A 689 -18.57 14.25 0.90
N GLU A 690 -18.70 13.04 0.36
CA GLU A 690 -19.86 12.64 -0.42
C GLU A 690 -20.98 12.21 0.51
N ARG A 691 -22.21 12.30 0.00
CA ARG A 691 -23.42 11.90 0.73
C ARG A 691 -23.35 10.42 1.07
N LEU A 692 -23.83 10.10 2.27
CA LEU A 692 -23.91 8.74 2.76
C LEU A 692 -24.94 7.97 1.92
N ASN A 693 -24.50 6.91 1.24
CA ASN A 693 -25.41 6.04 0.50
C ASN A 693 -26.14 5.14 1.49
N LEU A 694 -27.46 5.11 1.38
CA LEU A 694 -28.32 4.28 2.20
C LEU A 694 -28.06 2.79 1.88
N HIS A 695 -27.23 2.14 2.68
CA HIS A 695 -27.38 0.72 2.94
C HIS A 695 -27.98 0.64 4.33
N ASP A 696 -29.27 0.98 4.43
CA ASP A 696 -29.98 0.71 5.67
C ASP A 696 -29.78 -0.77 6.01
N ARG A 697 -29.53 -1.04 7.29
CA ARG A 697 -29.26 -2.35 7.92
C ARG A 697 -30.46 -3.32 7.80
N LEU A 698 -31.09 -3.38 6.63
CA LEU A 698 -32.52 -3.56 6.43
C LEU A 698 -33.05 -4.96 6.72
N PHE A 699 -32.23 -5.95 7.09
CA PHE A 699 -32.75 -7.32 7.14
C PHE A 699 -32.50 -8.12 8.41
N TYR A 700 -31.63 -7.71 9.34
CA TYR A 700 -31.35 -8.55 10.53
C TYR A 700 -31.96 -8.08 11.86
N HIS A 701 -32.21 -6.78 12.05
CA HIS A 701 -32.64 -6.29 13.37
C HIS A 701 -34.16 -6.16 13.56
N ALA A 702 -34.95 -5.99 12.49
CA ALA A 702 -36.41 -5.95 12.60
C ALA A 702 -36.97 -7.27 13.19
N HIS A 703 -36.37 -8.41 12.84
CA HIS A 703 -36.74 -9.73 13.39
C HIS A 703 -36.14 -10.05 14.78
N SER A 704 -35.24 -9.21 15.31
CA SER A 704 -34.60 -9.49 16.61
C SER A 704 -35.42 -8.98 17.81
N ARG A 705 -36.31 -7.99 17.63
CA ARG A 705 -37.20 -7.53 18.73
C ARG A 705 -38.26 -8.58 19.11
N THR A 706 -38.69 -9.42 18.17
CA THR A 706 -39.75 -10.42 18.40
C THR A 706 -39.22 -11.75 18.96
N LEU A 707 -37.91 -12.02 18.91
CA LEU A 707 -37.33 -13.33 19.24
C LEU A 707 -36.71 -13.45 20.64
N VAL A 708 -36.69 -12.37 21.44
CA VAL A 708 -36.37 -12.46 22.88
C VAL A 708 -37.43 -13.31 23.62
N ALA A 709 -38.64 -13.43 23.05
CA ALA A 709 -39.74 -14.20 23.65
C ALA A 709 -39.70 -15.72 23.38
N ALA A 710 -38.83 -16.23 22.50
CA ALA A 710 -38.97 -17.61 21.96
C ALA A 710 -37.88 -18.61 22.37
N SER A 711 -36.94 -18.24 23.25
CA SER A 711 -35.89 -19.16 23.72
C SER A 711 -35.89 -19.28 25.23
N GLU A 712 -37.02 -19.67 25.80
CA GLU A 712 -37.09 -20.24 27.16
C GLU A 712 -36.47 -21.66 27.15
N LYS A 713 -35.16 -21.77 26.89
CA LYS A 713 -34.43 -22.87 27.49
C LYS A 713 -34.42 -22.57 28.99
N LYS A 714 -34.78 -23.56 29.83
CA LYS A 714 -34.61 -23.50 31.29
C LYS A 714 -33.12 -23.30 31.59
N THR A 715 -32.63 -22.06 31.48
CA THR A 715 -31.36 -21.63 32.05
C THR A 715 -31.46 -21.92 33.53
N HIS A 716 -30.59 -22.81 34.01
CA HIS A 716 -30.58 -23.18 35.42
C HIS A 716 -30.36 -21.91 36.24
N LEU A 717 -31.22 -21.62 37.22
CA LEU A 717 -31.07 -20.47 38.12
C LEU A 717 -29.66 -20.37 38.74
N GLU A 718 -28.99 -21.51 38.87
CA GLU A 718 -27.61 -21.61 39.34
C GLU A 718 -26.58 -21.03 38.35
N GLU A 719 -26.83 -21.08 37.04
CA GLU A 719 -25.98 -20.45 36.02
C GLU A 719 -26.04 -18.92 36.12
N ILE A 720 -27.22 -18.35 36.36
CA ILE A 720 -27.41 -16.89 36.51
C ILE A 720 -26.71 -16.35 37.76
N LYS A 721 -26.61 -17.16 38.82
CA LYS A 721 -25.89 -16.79 40.05
C LYS A 721 -24.37 -16.85 39.92
N SER A 722 -23.85 -17.42 38.83
CA SER A 722 -22.40 -17.54 38.64
C SER A 722 -21.76 -16.14 38.44
N PRO A 723 -20.54 -15.92 38.97
CA PRO A 723 -19.80 -14.68 38.73
C PRO A 723 -19.48 -14.47 37.24
N SER A 724 -19.25 -15.57 36.50
CA SER A 724 -19.01 -15.57 35.06
C SER A 724 -20.18 -14.98 34.25
N TYR A 725 -21.42 -15.17 34.71
CA TYR A 725 -22.59 -14.57 34.08
C TYR A 725 -22.58 -13.03 34.16
N ILE A 726 -22.05 -12.44 35.23
CA ILE A 726 -21.93 -10.97 35.37
C ILE A 726 -20.99 -10.41 34.31
N TYR A 727 -19.84 -11.06 34.07
CA TYR A 727 -18.91 -10.65 33.03
C TYR A 727 -19.51 -10.82 31.63
N TYR A 728 -20.25 -11.92 31.39
CA TYR A 728 -20.98 -12.11 30.14
C TYR A 728 -22.02 -11.00 29.91
N ALA A 729 -22.85 -10.70 30.91
CA ALA A 729 -23.84 -9.63 30.82
C ALA A 729 -23.19 -8.26 30.56
N SER A 730 -22.05 -8.00 31.23
CA SER A 730 -21.26 -6.78 31.03
C SER A 730 -20.71 -6.69 29.60
N ALA A 731 -20.20 -7.79 29.04
CA ALA A 731 -19.75 -7.85 27.66
C ALA A 731 -20.89 -7.58 26.67
N MET A 732 -22.07 -8.15 26.92
CA MET A 732 -23.25 -7.91 26.07
C MET A 732 -23.72 -6.45 26.13
N ILE A 733 -23.80 -5.86 27.32
CA ILE A 733 -24.12 -4.44 27.49
C ILE A 733 -23.13 -3.56 26.73
N ALA A 734 -21.84 -3.85 26.84
CA ALA A 734 -20.79 -3.12 26.14
C ALA A 734 -20.94 -3.21 24.61
N VAL A 735 -21.32 -4.38 24.06
CA VAL A 735 -21.60 -4.49 22.62
C VAL A 735 -22.84 -3.68 22.23
N TYR A 736 -23.93 -3.74 23.00
CA TYR A 736 -25.12 -2.94 22.68
C TYR A 736 -24.85 -1.44 22.73
N GLN A 737 -24.08 -0.97 23.71
CA GLN A 737 -23.63 0.43 23.80
C GLN A 737 -22.79 0.81 22.59
N LEU A 738 -21.81 -0.01 22.21
CA LEU A 738 -20.99 0.23 21.02
C LEU A 738 -21.83 0.37 19.74
N LEU A 739 -22.89 -0.42 19.61
CA LEU A 739 -23.77 -0.37 18.44
C LEU A 739 -24.68 0.84 18.43
N ALA A 740 -25.21 1.22 19.59
CA ALA A 740 -25.96 2.46 19.73
C ALA A 740 -25.07 3.66 19.36
N SER A 741 -23.82 3.67 19.82
CA SER A 741 -22.84 4.68 19.43
C SER A 741 -22.53 4.64 17.92
N LEU A 742 -22.45 3.46 17.30
CA LEU A 742 -22.24 3.34 15.85
C LEU A 742 -23.43 3.85 15.03
N ASP A 743 -24.66 3.62 15.48
CA ASP A 743 -25.88 4.17 14.86
C ASP A 743 -25.94 5.70 15.01
N GLU A 744 -25.56 6.23 16.17
CA GLU A 744 -25.44 7.66 16.41
C GLU A 744 -24.34 8.29 15.53
N LEU A 745 -23.18 7.61 15.40
CA LEU A 745 -22.08 8.03 14.51
C LEU A 745 -22.55 8.10 13.05
N HIS A 746 -23.36 7.12 12.62
CA HIS A 746 -23.98 7.08 11.30
C HIS A 746 -24.94 8.26 11.10
N ALA A 747 -25.81 8.54 12.08
CA ALA A 747 -26.76 9.65 12.05
C ALA A 747 -26.04 11.01 11.95
N ILE A 748 -25.01 11.26 12.77
CA ILE A 748 -24.23 12.50 12.71
C ILE A 748 -23.53 12.64 11.36
N THR A 749 -22.99 11.54 10.81
CA THR A 749 -22.33 11.57 9.50
C THR A 749 -23.31 11.90 8.38
N LYS A 750 -24.55 11.42 8.48
CA LYS A 750 -25.65 11.76 7.57
C LYS A 750 -26.02 13.25 7.66
N GLU A 751 -26.05 13.83 8.86
CA GLU A 751 -26.23 15.28 9.05
C GLU A 751 -25.07 16.09 8.43
N LEU A 752 -23.82 15.64 8.62
CA LEU A 752 -22.61 16.33 8.15
C LEU A 752 -22.40 16.27 6.63
N CYS A 753 -22.62 15.10 6.02
CA CYS A 753 -22.31 14.86 4.60
C CYS A 753 -23.55 14.88 3.70
N GLY A 754 -24.74 14.87 4.29
CA GLY A 754 -26.02 14.68 3.61
C GLY A 754 -26.32 13.21 3.29
N GLU A 755 -27.58 12.95 2.96
CA GLU A 755 -28.10 11.66 2.56
C GLU A 755 -28.37 11.62 1.05
N VAL A 756 -28.15 10.48 0.40
CA VAL A 756 -28.72 10.22 -0.93
C VAL A 756 -30.10 9.62 -0.74
N PRO A 757 -31.19 10.39 -0.95
CA PRO A 757 -32.53 9.81 -0.91
C PRO A 757 -32.64 8.81 -2.06
N LEU A 758 -32.96 7.55 -1.74
CA LEU A 758 -33.41 6.59 -2.73
C LEU A 758 -34.89 6.89 -3.01
N GLU A 759 -35.18 7.49 -4.15
CA GLU A 759 -36.56 7.75 -4.57
C GLU A 759 -37.36 6.43 -4.55
N GLY A 760 -38.49 6.42 -3.85
CA GLY A 760 -39.36 5.25 -3.68
C GLY A 760 -39.02 4.33 -2.50
N PHE A 761 -37.84 4.43 -1.89
CA PHE A 761 -37.47 3.57 -0.77
C PHE A 761 -38.29 3.84 0.50
N ALA A 762 -38.57 5.10 0.80
CA ALA A 762 -39.43 5.47 1.93
C ALA A 762 -40.84 4.87 1.79
N SER A 763 -41.42 4.94 0.58
CA SER A 763 -42.72 4.34 0.26
C SER A 763 -42.68 2.82 0.38
N TRP A 764 -41.62 2.18 -0.12
CA TRP A 764 -41.45 0.73 0.02
C TRP A 764 -41.30 0.28 1.47
N ARG A 765 -40.55 1.03 2.29
CA ARG A 765 -40.41 0.75 3.72
C ARG A 765 -41.74 0.84 4.44
N GLU A 766 -42.49 1.92 4.20
CA GLU A 766 -43.80 2.12 4.82
C GLU A 766 -44.76 0.98 4.44
N GLU A 767 -44.77 0.56 3.17
CA GLU A 767 -45.53 -0.61 2.71
C GLU A 767 -45.07 -1.91 3.37
N TYR A 768 -43.75 -2.12 3.52
CA TYR A 768 -43.20 -3.28 4.19
C TYR A 768 -43.60 -3.35 5.67
N ASP A 769 -43.46 -2.24 6.39
CA ASP A 769 -43.79 -2.14 7.82
C ASP A 769 -45.30 -2.33 8.06
N VAL A 770 -46.15 -1.77 7.19
CA VAL A 770 -47.60 -2.01 7.21
C VAL A 770 -47.92 -3.49 6.97
N ASN A 771 -47.26 -4.15 6.02
CA ASN A 771 -47.51 -5.55 5.69
C ASN A 771 -46.98 -6.57 6.73
N HIS A 772 -46.03 -6.17 7.58
CA HIS A 772 -45.37 -7.06 8.56
C HIS A 772 -45.61 -6.67 10.02
N SER A 773 -46.50 -5.70 10.29
CA SER A 773 -46.93 -5.30 11.64
C SER A 773 -48.19 -6.03 12.14
N VAL A 774 -48.71 -6.98 11.35
CA VAL A 774 -49.74 -7.97 11.74
C VAL A 774 -49.07 -9.25 12.20
#